data_AF-A0A109LLE5-F1
#
_entry.id   AF-A0A109LLE5-F1
#
_cell.length_a   1.000
_cell.length_b   1.000
_cell.length_c   1.000
_cell.angle_alpha   90.00
_cell.angle_beta   90.00
_cell.angle_gamma   90.00
#
_symmetry.space_group_name_H-M   'P 1'
#
loop_
_entity.id
_entity.type
_entity.pdbx_description
1 polymer ?
#
loop_
_entity_poly.entity_id
_entity_poly.type
_entity_poly.pdbx_seq_one_letter_code
_entity_poly.pdbx_strand_id
1 'polypeptide(L)'
;MSGGKPQLGELSYRISLKLPTSQRAQNTYGVVRHEAYEAQRLLSGLSPAQQVLLTEPFLKRSGDVQAEDFFTQHYGTQQQPLEELPHWLQKTGLTADQTEALLACGKYVPVLSGNVLASALPTPPAKLRLHNGAAYVNGPITEAGATQSPLSINAQDKDGARLLNTSWERYQRLHRMIRLQRWTQLPFDALDALSTSVVRREHEGDSARPANDNTLRALGVYRYLERRYSLSLQAFAAVLDEIPVWAPGTRLSLYDQLFNPGPLPGQALTLDRPTLALREEIPTTLRHQLCTGLHLSDTPASLHWLIKQARLHLPASCPTLTFYSALYRQTRIARLFGLSVLDSYHVAALLGGKDYTAQLVNPSLRRSGVNAPADLLDVLMQMDWLVRWLNDTGQTVDQLRRQLLLDAQSPPPHVQTYITQLDEVVELTRHGLLAQEDLADLSLPQPEPDTKAAPIAWHALIVQGLLHSQPLLKPAPPKELPNGLVQLIEAQTLSLDPERNTALHSDAKQAVTKKLGAFYQQMQPLKAKIDTLLNAPSHLAGDPAAYLQWRKLVVRQIARTATAESTTELHKNVLLSLPDAEVSLGLAVSREALQAFVLHPHWLSPDHTAASLLKLTLSTLYLLQRFAHCLSTYGLAQDSVLAYLQCANSSSVEGSAITDNGACTSQLAALLKWDVDEINLLVESLPAKQVRTLADLDWLLRCHEAVRLTGLSASALLKAADLHATLMNEDWQHVGSALIATTP
;
A
#
# COMPACT_ATOMS: atom_id res chain seq x y z
N MET A 1 17.37 -8.34 18.36
CA MET A 1 17.75 -6.97 17.96
C MET A 1 17.05 -5.97 18.87
N SER A 2 17.81 -5.30 19.74
CA SER A 2 17.41 -4.21 20.63
C SER A 2 18.43 -3.07 20.51
N GLY A 3 18.17 -1.89 21.08
CA GLY A 3 19.13 -0.78 21.09
C GLY A 3 19.29 -0.08 19.73
N GLY A 4 18.20 0.44 19.16
CA GLY A 4 18.24 1.22 17.91
C GLY A 4 18.37 0.42 16.61
N LYS A 5 18.76 -0.87 16.67
CA LYS A 5 18.82 -1.76 15.51
C LYS A 5 17.42 -2.16 15.00
N PRO A 6 17.21 -2.33 13.68
CA PRO A 6 15.93 -2.79 13.11
C PRO A 6 15.43 -4.12 13.71
N GLN A 7 14.11 -4.33 13.75
CA GLN A 7 13.56 -5.65 14.09
C GLN A 7 13.67 -6.63 12.92
N LEU A 8 13.53 -7.93 13.22
CA LEU A 8 13.66 -8.99 12.22
C LEU A 8 12.69 -8.80 11.04
N GLY A 9 11.40 -8.62 11.33
CA GLY A 9 10.40 -8.34 10.29
C GLY A 9 10.61 -7.00 9.56
N GLU A 10 11.27 -6.03 10.20
CA GLU A 10 11.57 -4.74 9.59
C GLU A 10 12.67 -4.86 8.53
N LEU A 11 13.59 -5.82 8.66
CA LEU A 11 14.62 -6.07 7.65
C LEU A 11 13.98 -6.36 6.29
N SER A 12 12.93 -7.19 6.25
CA SER A 12 12.23 -7.52 5.00
C SER A 12 11.65 -6.29 4.31
N TYR A 13 11.18 -5.29 5.07
CA TYR A 13 10.72 -4.02 4.52
C TYR A 13 11.86 -3.11 4.06
N ARG A 14 13.00 -3.12 4.74
CA ARG A 14 14.18 -2.32 4.35
C ARG A 14 14.84 -2.84 3.09
N ILE A 15 14.92 -4.16 2.92
CA ILE A 15 15.57 -4.80 1.78
C ILE A 15 14.58 -5.37 0.76
N SER A 16 13.33 -4.92 0.79
CA SER A 16 12.34 -5.37 -0.20
C SER A 16 12.73 -4.90 -1.60
N LEU A 17 12.71 -5.82 -2.57
CA LEU A 17 13.03 -5.50 -3.97
C LEU A 17 11.97 -4.59 -4.60
N LYS A 18 10.69 -4.80 -4.26
CA LYS A 18 9.57 -4.01 -4.77
C LYS A 18 9.11 -3.02 -3.70
N LEU A 19 9.06 -1.75 -4.07
CA LEU A 19 8.58 -0.65 -3.22
C LEU A 19 7.14 -0.28 -3.61
N PRO A 20 6.36 0.34 -2.71
CA PRO A 20 4.95 0.65 -2.96
C PRO A 20 4.80 1.95 -3.80
N THR A 21 5.46 2.00 -4.96
CA THR A 21 5.47 3.18 -5.86
C THR A 21 4.58 3.03 -7.08
N SER A 22 3.91 1.89 -7.24
CA SER A 22 3.17 1.54 -8.45
C SER A 22 1.75 2.12 -8.52
N GLN A 23 1.27 2.77 -7.46
CA GLN A 23 -0.12 3.23 -7.30
C GLN A 23 -1.14 2.08 -7.43
N ARG A 24 -0.74 0.85 -7.04
CA ARG A 24 -1.60 -0.33 -7.08
C ARG A 24 -1.70 -0.93 -5.69
N ALA A 25 -2.91 -1.34 -5.31
CA ALA A 25 -3.16 -2.04 -4.06
C ALA A 25 -2.55 -3.46 -4.09
N GLN A 26 -1.26 -3.56 -3.76
CA GLN A 26 -0.48 -4.79 -3.83
C GLN A 26 0.32 -5.01 -2.55
N ASN A 27 0.62 -6.27 -2.24
CA ASN A 27 1.40 -6.69 -1.06
C ASN A 27 2.76 -7.24 -1.46
N THR A 28 3.44 -6.47 -2.30
CA THR A 28 4.81 -6.75 -2.76
C THR A 28 5.86 -6.08 -1.88
N TYR A 29 5.49 -5.03 -1.13
CA TYR A 29 6.36 -4.38 -0.17
C TYR A 29 6.54 -5.24 1.10
N GLY A 30 7.78 -5.52 1.46
CA GLY A 30 8.13 -6.45 2.55
C GLY A 30 8.35 -7.89 2.08
N VAL A 31 8.17 -8.18 0.79
CA VAL A 31 8.51 -9.48 0.19
C VAL A 31 10.01 -9.52 -0.12
N VAL A 32 10.68 -10.57 0.37
CA VAL A 32 12.11 -10.86 0.11
C VAL A 32 12.28 -12.34 -0.20
N ARG A 33 12.14 -13.19 0.81
CA ARG A 33 12.09 -14.67 0.68
C ARG A 33 10.67 -15.20 0.90
N HIS A 34 9.97 -14.60 1.87
CA HIS A 34 8.59 -14.90 2.21
C HIS A 34 7.66 -13.75 1.83
N GLU A 35 6.36 -14.05 1.84
CA GLU A 35 5.30 -13.08 1.64
C GLU A 35 5.28 -12.01 2.75
N ALA A 36 4.74 -10.82 2.46
CA ALA A 36 4.79 -9.67 3.37
C ALA A 36 4.08 -9.92 4.72
N TYR A 37 3.10 -10.82 4.75
CA TYR A 37 2.40 -11.18 5.98
C TYR A 37 3.33 -11.87 7.00
N GLU A 38 4.33 -12.64 6.57
CA GLU A 38 5.32 -13.24 7.48
C GLU A 38 6.23 -12.18 8.10
N ALA A 39 6.67 -11.20 7.30
CA ALA A 39 7.40 -10.05 7.82
C ALA A 39 6.61 -9.32 8.92
N GLN A 40 5.30 -9.14 8.73
CA GLN A 40 4.43 -8.53 9.75
C GLN A 40 4.32 -9.38 11.02
N ARG A 41 4.25 -10.72 10.91
CA ARG A 41 4.27 -11.60 12.08
C ARG A 41 5.58 -11.46 12.85
N LEU A 42 6.71 -11.40 12.17
CA LEU A 42 8.03 -11.22 12.78
C LEU A 42 8.22 -9.87 13.48
N LEU A 43 7.48 -8.82 13.08
CA LEU A 43 7.47 -7.53 13.78
C LEU A 43 6.95 -7.65 15.23
N SER A 44 6.15 -8.68 15.54
CA SER A 44 5.64 -8.93 16.90
C SER A 44 6.77 -9.13 17.91
N GLY A 45 7.97 -9.53 17.46
CA GLY A 45 9.10 -9.83 18.32
C GLY A 45 8.92 -11.11 19.16
N LEU A 46 7.91 -11.92 18.84
CA LEU A 46 7.70 -13.22 19.44
C LEU A 46 8.56 -14.29 18.75
N SER A 47 9.14 -15.19 19.54
CA SER A 47 9.91 -16.32 19.03
C SER A 47 9.03 -17.30 18.24
N PRO A 48 9.62 -18.17 17.40
CA PRO A 48 8.87 -19.22 16.68
C PRO A 48 7.92 -20.02 17.59
N ALA A 49 8.42 -20.53 18.70
CA ALA A 49 7.62 -21.29 19.66
C ALA A 49 6.48 -20.47 20.28
N GLN A 50 6.72 -19.18 20.53
CA GLN A 50 5.68 -18.27 21.03
C GLN A 50 4.59 -18.02 19.99
N GLN A 51 4.97 -17.84 18.71
CA GLN A 51 4.02 -17.67 17.61
C GLN A 51 3.19 -18.94 17.41
N VAL A 52 3.84 -20.11 17.36
CA VAL A 52 3.18 -21.42 17.23
C VAL A 52 2.17 -21.63 18.35
N LEU A 53 2.55 -21.36 19.61
CA LEU A 53 1.62 -21.51 20.75
C LEU A 53 0.35 -20.67 20.60
N LEU A 54 0.47 -19.47 20.03
CA LEU A 54 -0.69 -18.60 19.85
C LEU A 54 -1.60 -19.08 18.72
N THR A 55 -1.02 -19.56 17.61
CA THR A 55 -1.74 -19.89 16.38
C THR A 55 -2.13 -21.37 16.25
N GLU A 56 -1.59 -22.26 17.07
CA GLU A 56 -1.92 -23.68 16.99
C GLU A 56 -3.44 -23.89 17.24
N PRO A 57 -4.07 -24.86 16.56
CA PRO A 57 -5.48 -25.18 16.79
C PRO A 57 -5.75 -25.55 18.25
N PHE A 58 -6.94 -25.21 18.76
CA PHE A 58 -7.35 -25.72 20.08
C PHE A 58 -7.47 -27.24 20.05
N LEU A 59 -7.02 -27.87 21.15
CA LEU A 59 -7.16 -29.30 21.36
C LEU A 59 -8.64 -29.64 21.51
N LYS A 60 -9.14 -30.55 20.66
CA LYS A 60 -10.47 -31.13 20.81
C LYS A 60 -10.46 -32.03 22.03
N ARG A 61 -11.53 -31.99 22.84
CA ARG A 61 -11.67 -32.89 23.98
C ARG A 61 -12.05 -34.30 23.48
N SER A 62 -11.06 -35.12 23.15
CA SER A 62 -11.23 -36.53 22.75
C SER A 62 -10.71 -37.47 23.85
N GLY A 63 -11.42 -37.51 24.99
CA GLY A 63 -11.12 -38.37 26.14
C GLY A 63 -10.42 -37.65 27.30
N ASP A 64 -10.40 -38.28 28.49
CA ASP A 64 -9.84 -37.69 29.73
C ASP A 64 -8.30 -37.62 29.70
N VAL A 65 -7.63 -38.57 29.03
CA VAL A 65 -6.15 -38.63 28.95
C VAL A 65 -5.54 -37.37 28.31
N GLN A 66 -6.10 -36.90 27.18
CA GLN A 66 -5.61 -35.69 26.51
C GLN A 66 -5.83 -34.42 27.35
N ALA A 67 -6.87 -34.41 28.18
CA ALA A 67 -7.11 -33.31 29.10
C ALA A 67 -6.08 -33.29 30.23
N GLU A 68 -5.82 -34.45 30.85
CA GLU A 68 -4.80 -34.60 31.88
C GLU A 68 -3.40 -34.21 31.40
N ASP A 69 -3.02 -34.63 30.19
CA ASP A 69 -1.73 -34.28 29.57
C ASP A 69 -1.59 -32.76 29.40
N PHE A 70 -2.61 -32.09 28.88
CA PHE A 70 -2.60 -30.63 28.70
C PHE A 70 -2.44 -29.88 30.02
N PHE A 71 -3.27 -30.20 31.03
CA PHE A 71 -3.22 -29.49 32.31
C PHE A 71 -1.89 -29.73 33.04
N THR A 72 -1.41 -30.97 33.03
CA THR A 72 -0.11 -31.32 33.63
C THR A 72 1.03 -30.60 32.90
N GLN A 73 1.02 -30.57 31.57
CA GLN A 73 2.07 -29.94 30.76
C GLN A 73 2.08 -28.41 30.89
N HIS A 74 0.91 -27.77 30.91
CA HIS A 74 0.83 -26.30 30.81
C HIS A 74 0.58 -25.57 32.13
N TYR A 75 -0.05 -26.24 33.09
CA TYR A 75 -0.34 -25.72 34.42
C TYR A 75 0.38 -26.48 35.54
N GLY A 76 0.97 -27.65 35.28
CA GLY A 76 1.69 -28.43 36.29
C GLY A 76 0.78 -29.01 37.39
N THR A 77 -0.48 -29.28 37.05
CA THR A 77 -1.52 -29.82 37.96
C THR A 77 -2.68 -30.38 37.13
N GLN A 78 -3.57 -31.17 37.73
CA GLN A 78 -4.85 -31.53 37.12
C GLN A 78 -5.85 -30.36 37.11
N GLN A 79 -6.97 -30.51 36.40
CA GLN A 79 -8.00 -29.47 36.23
C GLN A 79 -8.67 -29.05 37.55
N GLN A 80 -9.16 -30.01 38.36
CA GLN A 80 -10.02 -29.72 39.52
C GLN A 80 -9.37 -28.72 40.50
N PRO A 81 -8.09 -28.87 40.89
CA PRO A 81 -7.44 -27.90 41.78
C PRO A 81 -7.33 -26.48 41.21
N LEU A 82 -7.37 -26.29 39.89
CA LEU A 82 -7.26 -24.96 39.27
C LEU A 82 -8.51 -24.09 39.51
N GLU A 83 -9.63 -24.67 39.96
CA GLU A 83 -10.81 -23.90 40.34
C GLU A 83 -10.60 -23.14 41.65
N GLU A 84 -9.69 -23.58 42.52
CA GLU A 84 -9.37 -22.89 43.76
C GLU A 84 -8.47 -21.68 43.47
N LEU A 85 -8.91 -20.48 43.83
CA LEU A 85 -8.19 -19.25 43.52
C LEU A 85 -6.75 -19.24 44.07
N PRO A 86 -6.47 -19.67 45.33
CA PRO A 86 -5.09 -19.71 45.82
C PRO A 86 -4.18 -20.63 44.98
N HIS A 87 -4.68 -21.79 44.56
CA HIS A 87 -3.94 -22.73 43.71
C HIS A 87 -3.75 -22.20 42.29
N TRP A 88 -4.79 -21.57 41.72
CA TRP A 88 -4.70 -20.86 40.44
C TRP A 88 -3.60 -19.80 40.46
N LEU A 89 -3.58 -18.94 41.49
CA LEU A 89 -2.56 -17.90 41.63
C LEU A 89 -1.16 -18.50 41.74
N GLN A 90 -1.00 -19.59 42.50
CA GLN A 90 0.27 -20.30 42.63
C GLN A 90 0.75 -20.88 41.29
N LYS A 91 -0.12 -21.58 40.56
CA LYS A 91 0.24 -22.30 39.32
C LYS A 91 0.41 -21.37 38.13
N THR A 92 -0.39 -20.31 38.06
CA THR A 92 -0.24 -19.32 37.00
C THR A 92 0.87 -18.34 37.31
N GLY A 93 1.10 -17.97 38.58
CA GLY A 93 1.99 -16.89 39.00
C GLY A 93 1.40 -15.49 38.78
N LEU A 94 0.07 -15.38 38.68
CA LEU A 94 -0.63 -14.10 38.65
C LEU A 94 -0.87 -13.61 40.08
N THR A 95 -1.00 -12.30 40.23
CA THR A 95 -1.58 -11.69 41.44
C THR A 95 -3.12 -11.77 41.39
N ALA A 96 -3.77 -11.56 42.54
CA ALA A 96 -5.23 -11.45 42.60
C ALA A 96 -5.75 -10.32 41.68
N ASP A 97 -5.09 -9.16 41.71
CA ASP A 97 -5.39 -8.00 40.87
C ASP A 97 -5.28 -8.31 39.36
N GLN A 98 -4.20 -8.98 38.96
CA GLN A 98 -4.01 -9.42 37.57
C GLN A 98 -5.06 -10.47 37.15
N THR A 99 -5.50 -11.32 38.07
CA THR A 99 -6.57 -12.30 37.80
C THR A 99 -7.90 -11.59 37.60
N GLU A 100 -8.25 -10.62 38.44
CA GLU A 100 -9.44 -9.79 38.23
C GLU A 100 -9.38 -9.04 36.89
N ALA A 101 -8.22 -8.50 36.52
CA ALA A 101 -8.01 -7.83 35.24
C ALA A 101 -8.15 -8.78 34.03
N LEU A 102 -7.58 -9.99 34.12
CA LEU A 102 -7.67 -11.02 33.08
C LEU A 102 -9.12 -11.47 32.83
N LEU A 103 -9.90 -11.59 33.91
CA LEU A 103 -11.29 -12.06 33.86
C LEU A 103 -12.31 -10.93 33.69
N ALA A 104 -11.85 -9.67 33.71
CA ALA A 104 -12.69 -8.47 33.71
C ALA A 104 -13.76 -8.50 34.83
N CYS A 105 -13.36 -8.82 36.05
CA CYS A 105 -14.23 -8.87 37.23
C CYS A 105 -13.71 -7.94 38.36
N GLY A 106 -14.42 -7.90 39.49
CA GLY A 106 -14.08 -6.99 40.59
C GLY A 106 -14.09 -5.53 40.16
N LYS A 107 -13.00 -4.80 40.37
CA LYS A 107 -12.88 -3.40 39.90
C LYS A 107 -12.68 -3.28 38.38
N TYR A 108 -12.37 -4.38 37.69
CA TYR A 108 -12.20 -4.43 36.24
C TYR A 108 -13.48 -4.82 35.49
N VAL A 109 -14.61 -4.94 36.18
CA VAL A 109 -15.92 -5.14 35.54
C VAL A 109 -16.09 -4.08 34.43
N PRO A 110 -16.43 -4.52 33.21
CA PRO A 110 -16.58 -3.61 32.09
C PRO A 110 -17.82 -2.75 32.27
N VAL A 111 -17.62 -1.44 32.28
CA VAL A 111 -18.65 -0.42 32.42
C VAL A 111 -18.90 0.21 31.06
N LEU A 112 -20.18 0.27 30.66
CA LEU A 112 -20.60 1.04 29.49
C LEU A 112 -20.47 2.52 29.79
N SER A 113 -19.94 3.30 28.84
CA SER A 113 -19.99 4.76 28.90
C SER A 113 -21.39 5.27 29.28
N GLY A 114 -21.46 6.18 30.25
CA GLY A 114 -22.73 6.84 30.62
C GLY A 114 -23.31 7.71 29.50
N ASN A 115 -22.54 8.00 28.45
CA ASN A 115 -22.97 8.76 27.28
C ASN A 115 -23.47 7.85 26.15
N VAL A 116 -23.61 6.54 26.37
CA VAL A 116 -23.99 5.57 25.35
C VAL A 116 -25.22 4.77 25.80
N LEU A 117 -26.28 4.79 24.98
CA LEU A 117 -27.44 3.91 25.18
C LEU A 117 -27.13 2.53 24.61
N ALA A 118 -27.33 1.48 25.40
CA ALA A 118 -27.07 0.10 24.99
C ALA A 118 -27.89 -0.31 23.75
N SER A 119 -29.12 0.21 23.59
CA SER A 119 -29.97 -0.01 22.42
C SER A 119 -29.47 0.65 21.13
N ALA A 120 -28.53 1.59 21.24
CA ALA A 120 -27.94 2.29 20.10
C ALA A 120 -26.64 1.64 19.59
N LEU A 121 -26.16 0.57 20.26
CA LEU A 121 -24.99 -0.17 19.83
C LEU A 121 -25.30 -1.09 18.64
N PRO A 122 -24.35 -1.28 17.72
CA PRO A 122 -24.51 -2.21 16.62
C PRO A 122 -24.59 -3.65 17.15
N THR A 123 -25.55 -4.42 16.65
CA THR A 123 -25.69 -5.84 16.98
C THR A 123 -24.72 -6.66 16.13
N PRO A 124 -23.72 -7.34 16.73
CA PRO A 124 -22.81 -8.18 15.97
C PRO A 124 -23.53 -9.44 15.44
N PRO A 125 -23.08 -9.99 14.29
CA PRO A 125 -23.52 -11.30 13.81
C PRO A 125 -23.37 -12.38 14.90
N ALA A 126 -24.22 -13.41 14.86
CA ALA A 126 -24.22 -14.47 15.88
C ALA A 126 -22.83 -15.11 16.11
N LYS A 127 -22.06 -15.35 15.04
CA LYS A 127 -20.70 -15.92 15.10
C LYS A 127 -19.65 -15.00 15.76
N LEU A 128 -19.97 -13.72 15.95
CA LEU A 128 -19.10 -12.70 16.53
C LEU A 128 -19.64 -12.15 17.87
N ARG A 129 -20.68 -12.77 18.44
CA ARG A 129 -21.21 -12.41 19.76
C ARG A 129 -20.23 -12.84 20.84
N LEU A 130 -19.75 -11.86 21.61
CA LEU A 130 -18.71 -12.01 22.63
C LEU A 130 -19.17 -11.29 23.90
N HIS A 131 -18.57 -11.68 25.04
CA HIS A 131 -18.71 -10.94 26.29
C HIS A 131 -18.05 -9.56 26.18
N ASN A 132 -18.62 -8.56 26.85
CA ASN A 132 -17.93 -7.30 27.04
C ASN A 132 -16.81 -7.52 28.05
N GLY A 133 -15.58 -7.10 27.71
CA GLY A 133 -14.39 -7.38 28.53
C GLY A 133 -14.02 -8.88 28.56
N ALA A 134 -12.72 -9.17 28.50
CA ALA A 134 -12.22 -10.55 28.53
C ALA A 134 -12.88 -11.46 27.48
N ALA A 135 -13.24 -10.91 26.31
CA ALA A 135 -13.91 -11.59 25.22
C ALA A 135 -13.11 -12.80 24.70
N TYR A 136 -11.79 -12.64 24.58
CA TYR A 136 -10.85 -13.65 24.14
C TYR A 136 -10.89 -14.89 25.02
N VAL A 137 -10.79 -14.71 26.34
CA VAL A 137 -10.73 -15.82 27.30
C VAL A 137 -12.08 -16.48 27.49
N ASN A 138 -13.17 -15.70 27.41
CA ASN A 138 -14.52 -16.23 27.53
C ASN A 138 -15.01 -17.01 26.30
N GLY A 139 -14.51 -16.66 25.10
CA GLY A 139 -14.94 -17.23 23.84
C GLY A 139 -16.32 -16.74 23.36
N PRO A 140 -16.81 -17.27 22.22
CA PRO A 140 -18.13 -16.93 21.69
C PRO A 140 -19.23 -17.24 22.69
N ILE A 141 -20.24 -16.37 22.75
CA ILE A 141 -21.49 -16.65 23.48
C ILE A 141 -22.28 -17.64 22.63
N THR A 142 -22.46 -18.86 23.15
CA THR A 142 -23.18 -19.95 22.46
C THR A 142 -24.49 -20.27 23.18
N GLU A 143 -25.47 -20.75 22.43
CA GLU A 143 -26.77 -21.16 22.99
C GLU A 143 -26.67 -22.42 23.86
N ALA A 144 -25.60 -23.21 23.73
CA ALA A 144 -25.33 -24.44 24.48
C ALA A 144 -24.93 -24.22 25.96
N GLY A 145 -25.14 -23.03 26.53
CA GLY A 145 -25.06 -22.74 27.97
C GLY A 145 -23.67 -22.48 28.54
N ALA A 146 -22.64 -23.26 28.16
CA ALA A 146 -21.32 -23.21 28.81
C ALA A 146 -20.62 -21.85 28.74
N THR A 147 -20.94 -21.01 27.75
CA THR A 147 -20.37 -19.68 27.58
C THR A 147 -21.36 -18.53 27.79
N GLN A 148 -22.57 -18.79 28.31
CA GLN A 148 -23.56 -17.74 28.57
C GLN A 148 -23.15 -16.80 29.70
N SER A 149 -22.47 -17.32 30.71
CA SER A 149 -21.91 -16.54 31.82
C SER A 149 -20.41 -16.34 31.61
N PRO A 150 -19.87 -15.12 31.86
CA PRO A 150 -18.44 -14.88 31.79
C PRO A 150 -17.71 -15.57 32.95
N LEU A 151 -16.42 -15.86 32.77
CA LEU A 151 -15.50 -16.24 33.84
C LEU A 151 -15.55 -15.17 34.93
N SER A 152 -15.53 -15.60 36.19
CA SER A 152 -15.55 -14.70 37.34
C SER A 152 -14.89 -15.37 38.55
N ILE A 153 -14.84 -14.64 39.67
CA ILE A 153 -14.32 -15.12 40.95
C ILE A 153 -15.47 -15.07 41.97
N ASN A 154 -15.69 -16.16 42.69
CA ASN A 154 -16.49 -16.14 43.91
C ASN A 154 -15.58 -15.81 45.09
N ALA A 155 -15.63 -14.58 45.60
CA ALA A 155 -14.83 -14.17 46.75
C ALA A 155 -15.48 -14.52 48.11
N GLN A 156 -16.75 -14.92 48.13
CA GLN A 156 -17.55 -15.11 49.35
C GLN A 156 -18.01 -16.56 49.58
N ASP A 157 -17.34 -17.53 48.98
CA ASP A 157 -17.67 -18.94 49.20
C ASP A 157 -17.25 -19.42 50.60
N LYS A 158 -18.08 -20.25 51.23
CA LYS A 158 -17.75 -20.89 52.51
C LYS A 158 -16.58 -21.87 52.37
N ASP A 159 -16.39 -22.41 51.17
CA ASP A 159 -15.36 -23.38 50.81
C ASP A 159 -14.11 -22.73 50.17
N GLY A 160 -13.92 -21.42 50.35
CA GLY A 160 -12.78 -20.64 49.87
C GLY A 160 -12.99 -20.02 48.47
N ALA A 161 -12.22 -18.96 48.15
CA ALA A 161 -12.39 -18.24 46.89
C ALA A 161 -12.07 -19.13 45.66
N ARG A 162 -12.94 -19.09 44.64
CA ARG A 162 -12.89 -19.98 43.48
C ARG A 162 -13.12 -19.26 42.16
N LEU A 163 -12.57 -19.81 41.07
CA LEU A 163 -12.93 -19.45 39.70
C LEU A 163 -14.29 -20.04 39.33
N LEU A 164 -15.12 -19.24 38.68
CA LEU A 164 -16.45 -19.64 38.22
C LEU A 164 -16.50 -19.75 36.69
N ASN A 165 -17.43 -20.56 36.21
CA ASN A 165 -17.74 -20.73 34.79
C ASN A 165 -16.51 -21.16 33.96
N THR A 166 -15.59 -21.93 34.54
CA THR A 166 -14.42 -22.45 33.82
C THR A 166 -14.84 -23.53 32.83
N SER A 167 -14.04 -23.74 31.79
CA SER A 167 -14.24 -24.81 30.82
C SER A 167 -12.92 -25.19 30.16
N TRP A 168 -12.89 -26.36 29.52
CA TRP A 168 -11.73 -26.85 28.79
C TRP A 168 -11.16 -25.81 27.79
N GLU A 169 -12.02 -25.24 26.95
CA GLU A 169 -11.61 -24.24 25.96
C GLU A 169 -11.18 -22.93 26.62
N ARG A 170 -11.83 -22.53 27.72
CA ARG A 170 -11.46 -21.34 28.49
C ARG A 170 -10.08 -21.46 29.11
N TYR A 171 -9.69 -22.64 29.63
CA TYR A 171 -8.33 -22.87 30.12
C TYR A 171 -7.26 -22.81 29.03
N GLN A 172 -7.55 -23.28 27.81
CA GLN A 172 -6.63 -23.10 26.67
C GLN A 172 -6.45 -21.62 26.32
N ARG A 173 -7.54 -20.85 26.32
CA ARG A 173 -7.50 -19.40 26.06
C ARG A 173 -6.79 -18.63 27.17
N LEU A 174 -7.08 -18.93 28.44
CA LEU A 174 -6.42 -18.31 29.59
C LEU A 174 -4.90 -18.52 29.52
N HIS A 175 -4.46 -19.75 29.24
CA HIS A 175 -3.04 -20.07 29.10
C HIS A 175 -2.34 -19.20 28.05
N ARG A 176 -2.94 -19.06 26.86
CA ARG A 176 -2.40 -18.23 25.77
C ARG A 176 -2.40 -16.74 26.14
N MET A 177 -3.49 -16.22 26.70
CA MET A 177 -3.59 -14.81 27.08
C MET A 177 -2.61 -14.43 28.20
N ILE A 178 -2.44 -15.27 29.23
CA ILE A 178 -1.47 -15.07 30.32
C ILE A 178 -0.05 -15.00 29.75
N ARG A 179 0.30 -15.92 28.86
CA ARG A 179 1.64 -15.94 28.24
C ARG A 179 1.85 -14.74 27.33
N LEU A 180 0.87 -14.40 26.49
CA LEU A 180 0.92 -13.23 25.63
C LEU A 180 1.12 -11.94 26.42
N GLN A 181 0.36 -11.76 27.51
CA GLN A 181 0.51 -10.63 28.42
C GLN A 181 1.91 -10.58 29.03
N ARG A 182 2.46 -11.71 29.45
CA ARG A 182 3.83 -11.77 29.99
C ARG A 182 4.91 -11.44 28.96
N TRP A 183 4.76 -11.89 27.72
CA TRP A 183 5.76 -11.63 26.68
C TRP A 183 5.74 -10.19 26.19
N THR A 184 4.56 -9.56 26.20
CA THR A 184 4.36 -8.22 25.67
C THR A 184 4.35 -7.14 26.75
N GLN A 185 4.05 -7.50 27.99
CA GLN A 185 3.78 -6.60 29.11
C GLN A 185 2.62 -5.61 28.85
N LEU A 186 1.75 -5.92 27.88
CA LEU A 186 0.57 -5.10 27.54
C LEU A 186 -0.62 -5.47 28.43
N PRO A 187 -1.50 -4.51 28.81
CA PRO A 187 -2.67 -4.81 29.63
C PRO A 187 -3.62 -5.85 29.00
N PHE A 188 -4.23 -6.71 29.83
CA PHE A 188 -5.14 -7.77 29.37
C PHE A 188 -6.33 -7.23 28.57
N ASP A 189 -6.95 -6.15 29.03
CA ASP A 189 -8.08 -5.51 28.37
C ASP A 189 -7.71 -4.88 27.02
N ALA A 190 -6.47 -4.40 26.87
CA ALA A 190 -5.97 -3.88 25.60
C ALA A 190 -5.64 -5.01 24.60
N LEU A 191 -5.07 -6.12 25.08
CA LEU A 191 -4.85 -7.33 24.26
C LEU A 191 -6.16 -7.98 23.82
N ASP A 192 -7.16 -7.99 24.71
CA ASP A 192 -8.51 -8.45 24.43
C ASP A 192 -9.19 -7.60 23.36
N ALA A 193 -9.09 -6.27 23.48
CA ALA A 193 -9.59 -5.33 22.49
C ALA A 193 -8.93 -5.55 21.11
N LEU A 194 -7.60 -5.66 21.05
CA LEU A 194 -6.89 -5.93 19.79
C LEU A 194 -7.40 -7.22 19.15
N SER A 195 -7.43 -8.32 19.92
CA SER A 195 -7.82 -9.64 19.40
C SER A 195 -9.26 -9.62 18.87
N THR A 196 -10.15 -8.94 19.58
CA THR A 196 -11.55 -8.78 19.17
C THR A 196 -11.67 -7.94 17.90
N SER A 197 -10.95 -6.82 17.82
CA SER A 197 -10.93 -5.97 16.62
C SER A 197 -10.41 -6.71 15.39
N VAL A 198 -9.38 -7.53 15.56
CA VAL A 198 -8.83 -8.39 14.48
C VAL A 198 -9.89 -9.36 13.97
N VAL A 199 -10.49 -10.16 14.87
CA VAL A 199 -11.49 -11.17 14.49
C VAL A 199 -12.70 -10.54 13.80
N ARG A 200 -13.16 -9.38 14.25
CA ARG A 200 -14.31 -8.69 13.65
C ARG A 200 -14.05 -8.17 12.25
N ARG A 201 -12.78 -7.90 11.91
CA ARG A 201 -12.38 -7.30 10.63
C ARG A 201 -11.81 -8.30 9.66
N GLU A 202 -11.43 -9.48 10.15
CA GLU A 202 -11.00 -10.59 9.33
C GLU A 202 -12.13 -11.12 8.42
N HIS A 203 -11.81 -11.32 7.16
CA HIS A 203 -12.67 -12.01 6.21
C HIS A 203 -12.94 -13.44 6.69
N GLU A 204 -14.22 -13.76 6.93
CA GLU A 204 -14.67 -15.02 7.54
C GLU A 204 -14.11 -15.24 8.96
N GLY A 205 -13.88 -14.15 9.71
CA GLY A 205 -13.42 -14.21 11.10
C GLY A 205 -14.27 -15.13 11.98
N ASP A 206 -13.57 -15.90 12.82
CA ASP A 206 -14.17 -16.87 13.73
C ASP A 206 -13.73 -16.59 15.18
N SER A 207 -14.67 -16.17 16.02
CA SER A 207 -14.41 -15.91 17.44
C SER A 207 -14.08 -17.18 18.24
N ALA A 208 -14.36 -18.36 17.68
CA ALA A 208 -13.87 -19.63 18.22
C ALA A 208 -12.35 -19.82 18.00
N ARG A 209 -11.70 -19.06 17.12
CA ARG A 209 -10.25 -19.11 16.84
C ARG A 209 -9.61 -17.72 16.83
N PRO A 210 -9.63 -16.99 17.95
CA PRO A 210 -9.32 -15.56 17.93
C PRO A 210 -7.83 -15.21 17.84
N ALA A 211 -6.92 -16.16 18.07
CA ALA A 211 -5.49 -15.97 17.88
C ALA A 211 -5.03 -16.75 16.64
N ASN A 212 -4.62 -16.02 15.61
CA ASN A 212 -4.19 -16.55 14.31
C ASN A 212 -3.09 -15.64 13.71
N ASP A 213 -2.74 -15.84 12.43
CA ASP A 213 -1.69 -15.04 11.78
C ASP A 213 -2.04 -13.55 11.78
N ASN A 214 -3.30 -13.18 11.58
CA ASN A 214 -3.71 -11.76 11.62
C ASN A 214 -3.54 -11.13 13.00
N THR A 215 -3.70 -11.90 14.07
CA THR A 215 -3.44 -11.40 15.43
C THR A 215 -1.94 -11.09 15.61
N LEU A 216 -1.08 -11.97 15.11
CA LEU A 216 0.38 -11.75 15.10
C LEU A 216 0.78 -10.59 14.19
N ARG A 217 0.19 -10.47 13.00
CA ARG A 217 0.41 -9.34 12.07
C ARG A 217 0.01 -8.02 12.71
N ALA A 218 -1.18 -7.93 13.31
CA ALA A 218 -1.67 -6.72 13.95
C ALA A 218 -0.79 -6.33 15.15
N LEU A 219 -0.42 -7.29 16.01
CA LEU A 219 0.52 -7.06 17.10
C LEU A 219 1.89 -6.58 16.57
N GLY A 220 2.36 -7.18 15.47
CA GLY A 220 3.63 -6.79 14.86
C GLY A 220 3.62 -5.38 14.29
N VAL A 221 2.61 -5.03 13.49
CA VAL A 221 2.45 -3.66 12.97
C VAL A 221 2.26 -2.65 14.11
N TYR A 222 1.49 -3.00 15.15
CA TYR A 222 1.41 -2.17 16.36
C TYR A 222 2.78 -1.89 16.97
N ARG A 223 3.57 -2.95 17.25
CA ARG A 223 4.89 -2.78 17.89
C ARG A 223 5.87 -2.00 17.01
N TYR A 224 5.79 -2.20 15.70
CA TYR A 224 6.59 -1.44 14.75
C TYR A 224 6.28 0.06 14.80
N LEU A 225 4.99 0.42 14.84
CA LEU A 225 4.52 1.80 14.87
C LEU A 225 4.70 2.44 16.25
N GLU A 226 4.39 1.76 17.34
CA GLU A 226 4.53 2.24 18.73
C GLU A 226 5.96 2.70 19.04
N ARG A 227 6.97 1.99 18.52
CA ARG A 227 8.38 2.35 18.73
C ARG A 227 8.79 3.65 18.05
N ARG A 228 8.06 4.07 17.03
CA ARG A 228 8.34 5.26 16.20
C ARG A 228 7.41 6.41 16.52
N TYR A 229 6.20 6.09 16.95
CA TYR A 229 5.09 7.02 17.10
C TYR A 229 4.36 6.78 18.41
N SER A 230 3.84 7.83 19.03
CA SER A 230 3.02 7.70 20.23
C SER A 230 1.66 7.07 19.91
N LEU A 231 1.51 5.76 20.16
CA LEU A 231 0.30 5.00 19.85
C LEU A 231 0.04 3.95 20.93
N SER A 232 -1.07 4.09 21.67
CA SER A 232 -1.53 3.04 22.60
C SER A 232 -2.17 1.88 21.84
N LEU A 233 -2.11 0.68 22.43
CA LEU A 233 -2.72 -0.52 21.86
C LEU A 233 -4.24 -0.38 21.66
N GLN A 234 -4.94 0.29 22.59
CA GLN A 234 -6.37 0.53 22.44
C GLN A 234 -6.71 1.47 21.28
N ALA A 235 -5.93 2.54 21.11
CA ALA A 235 -6.09 3.42 19.96
C ALA A 235 -5.84 2.68 18.64
N PHE A 236 -4.85 1.77 18.62
CA PHE A 236 -4.60 0.93 17.45
C PHE A 236 -5.74 -0.09 17.20
N ALA A 237 -6.29 -0.72 18.23
CA ALA A 237 -7.47 -1.58 18.10
C ALA A 237 -8.67 -0.82 17.52
N ALA A 238 -8.89 0.42 17.96
CA ALA A 238 -9.92 1.32 17.42
C ALA A 238 -9.60 1.83 15.99
N VAL A 239 -8.34 1.79 15.56
CA VAL A 239 -7.98 2.00 14.14
C VAL A 239 -8.38 0.79 13.31
N LEU A 240 -8.40 -0.43 13.85
CA LEU A 240 -8.87 -1.62 13.12
C LEU A 240 -10.40 -1.73 13.11
N ASP A 241 -11.07 -1.53 14.24
CA ASP A 241 -12.52 -1.74 14.39
C ASP A 241 -13.24 -0.49 14.93
N GLU A 242 -14.20 -0.63 15.82
CA GLU A 242 -14.96 0.45 16.42
C GLU A 242 -14.26 1.02 17.66
N ILE A 243 -14.51 2.29 17.98
CA ILE A 243 -14.02 2.91 19.21
C ILE A 243 -14.63 2.18 20.42
N PRO A 244 -13.83 1.71 21.38
CA PRO A 244 -14.33 1.08 22.60
C PRO A 244 -15.21 2.03 23.43
N VAL A 245 -16.48 1.64 23.57
CA VAL A 245 -17.48 2.28 24.46
C VAL A 245 -17.53 1.64 25.85
N TRP A 246 -16.90 0.48 26.01
CA TRP A 246 -16.73 -0.22 27.27
C TRP A 246 -15.29 -0.03 27.76
N ALA A 247 -15.11 0.10 29.07
CA ALA A 247 -13.80 0.07 29.72
C ALA A 247 -13.89 -0.56 31.12
N PRO A 248 -12.77 -1.03 31.68
CA PRO A 248 -12.74 -1.42 33.08
C PRO A 248 -13.20 -0.27 33.97
N GLY A 249 -13.94 -0.56 35.05
CA GLY A 249 -14.45 0.45 35.99
C GLY A 249 -13.39 1.35 36.65
N THR A 250 -12.11 1.03 36.48
CA THR A 250 -10.96 1.84 36.92
C THR A 250 -10.62 3.02 35.98
N ARG A 251 -11.21 3.12 34.78
CA ARG A 251 -10.91 4.19 33.81
C ARG A 251 -12.04 4.48 32.83
N LEU A 252 -11.98 5.65 32.19
CA LEU A 252 -12.92 6.04 31.14
C LEU A 252 -12.75 5.20 29.87
N SER A 253 -13.86 4.98 29.15
CA SER A 253 -13.88 4.39 27.81
C SER A 253 -13.09 5.25 26.83
N LEU A 254 -12.57 4.66 25.74
CA LEU A 254 -11.89 5.47 24.71
C LEU A 254 -12.88 6.47 24.08
N TYR A 255 -14.15 6.09 23.97
CA TYR A 255 -15.22 6.98 23.55
C TYR A 255 -15.31 8.24 24.43
N ASP A 256 -15.33 8.08 25.76
CA ASP A 256 -15.40 9.22 26.68
C ASP A 256 -14.10 10.00 26.76
N GLN A 257 -12.94 9.33 26.66
CA GLN A 257 -11.66 10.04 26.58
C GLN A 257 -11.58 10.97 25.37
N LEU A 258 -12.20 10.59 24.26
CA LEU A 258 -12.22 11.39 23.03
C LEU A 258 -13.27 12.49 23.08
N PHE A 259 -14.52 12.13 23.38
CA PHE A 259 -15.64 13.05 23.19
C PHE A 259 -16.16 13.68 24.49
N ASN A 260 -15.85 13.10 25.65
CA ASN A 260 -16.38 13.50 26.94
C ASN A 260 -15.29 13.58 28.06
N PRO A 261 -14.10 14.18 27.83
CA PRO A 261 -12.99 14.13 28.78
C PRO A 261 -13.17 14.97 30.06
N GLY A 262 -14.25 15.76 30.17
CA GLY A 262 -14.50 16.63 31.32
C GLY A 262 -15.98 16.97 31.52
N PRO A 263 -16.35 17.54 32.68
CA PRO A 263 -17.74 17.70 33.12
C PRO A 263 -18.43 18.94 32.52
N LEU A 264 -18.08 19.35 31.29
CA LEU A 264 -18.69 20.53 30.66
C LEU A 264 -20.17 20.23 30.33
N PRO A 265 -21.14 20.82 31.06
CA PRO A 265 -22.54 20.52 30.85
C PRO A 265 -22.98 21.02 29.46
N GLY A 266 -23.67 20.16 28.70
CA GLY A 266 -24.21 20.52 27.38
C GLY A 266 -23.26 20.34 26.18
N GLN A 267 -22.03 19.83 26.39
CA GLN A 267 -21.11 19.50 25.29
C GLN A 267 -20.86 18.00 25.09
N ALA A 268 -21.32 17.13 25.98
CA ALA A 268 -21.11 15.69 25.88
C ALA A 268 -21.72 15.12 24.59
N LEU A 269 -20.92 14.38 23.83
CA LEU A 269 -21.40 13.62 22.67
C LEU A 269 -22.04 12.33 23.17
N THR A 270 -23.36 12.24 23.03
CA THR A 270 -24.12 11.04 23.35
C THR A 270 -24.31 10.15 22.14
N LEU A 271 -24.35 8.84 22.39
CA LEU A 271 -24.71 7.80 21.43
C LEU A 271 -26.08 7.23 21.83
N ASP A 272 -27.13 7.95 21.45
CA ASP A 272 -28.53 7.64 21.74
C ASP A 272 -29.30 7.13 20.51
N ARG A 273 -28.79 7.45 19.31
CA ARG A 273 -29.36 7.02 18.03
C ARG A 273 -28.61 5.81 17.48
N PRO A 274 -29.29 4.71 17.11
CA PRO A 274 -28.62 3.51 16.58
C PRO A 274 -27.99 3.76 15.20
N THR A 275 -28.65 4.54 14.34
CA THR A 275 -28.19 4.81 12.97
C THR A 275 -28.28 6.28 12.60
N LEU A 276 -27.42 6.68 11.66
CA LEU A 276 -27.41 7.98 10.99
C LEU A 276 -27.70 7.81 9.50
N ALA A 277 -28.53 8.70 8.95
CA ALA A 277 -28.76 8.83 7.52
C ALA A 277 -27.64 9.69 6.89
N LEU A 278 -26.57 9.05 6.40
CA LEU A 278 -25.39 9.77 5.90
C LEU A 278 -25.67 10.63 4.66
N ARG A 279 -26.77 10.40 3.94
CA ARG A 279 -27.18 11.23 2.79
C ARG A 279 -27.79 12.57 3.20
N GLU A 280 -28.22 12.69 4.46
CA GLU A 280 -28.76 13.92 5.00
C GLU A 280 -27.65 14.82 5.55
N GLU A 281 -28.00 16.07 5.85
CA GLU A 281 -27.07 17.01 6.47
C GLU A 281 -26.77 16.59 7.91
N ILE A 282 -25.48 16.59 8.28
CA ILE A 282 -25.07 16.32 9.65
C ILE A 282 -25.27 17.60 10.48
N PRO A 283 -26.05 17.56 11.58
CA PRO A 283 -26.36 18.75 12.37
C PRO A 283 -25.11 19.50 12.84
N THR A 284 -25.17 20.84 12.82
CA THR A 284 -24.05 21.71 13.23
C THR A 284 -23.56 21.45 14.64
N THR A 285 -24.47 21.13 15.58
CA THR A 285 -24.12 20.76 16.96
C THR A 285 -23.27 19.50 17.00
N LEU A 286 -23.68 18.44 16.29
CA LEU A 286 -22.93 17.20 16.16
C LEU A 286 -21.57 17.44 15.49
N ARG A 287 -21.52 18.26 14.43
CA ARG A 287 -20.24 18.63 13.78
C ARG A 287 -19.29 19.33 14.75
N HIS A 288 -19.79 20.26 15.58
CA HIS A 288 -18.97 20.93 16.59
C HIS A 288 -18.43 19.95 17.64
N GLN A 289 -19.25 19.03 18.15
CA GLN A 289 -18.81 18.01 19.11
C GLN A 289 -17.76 17.07 18.52
N LEU A 290 -17.93 16.64 17.27
CA LEU A 290 -16.95 15.84 16.55
C LEU A 290 -15.63 16.59 16.34
N CYS A 291 -15.69 17.87 15.97
CA CYS A 291 -14.52 18.73 15.85
C CYS A 291 -13.76 18.84 17.17
N THR A 292 -14.46 19.08 18.28
CA THR A 292 -13.86 19.18 19.60
C THR A 292 -13.17 17.88 20.00
N GLY A 293 -13.86 16.73 19.91
CA GLY A 293 -13.30 15.46 20.37
C GLY A 293 -12.20 14.88 19.48
N LEU A 294 -12.23 15.15 18.17
CA LEU A 294 -11.20 14.69 17.23
C LEU A 294 -10.07 15.71 17.02
N HIS A 295 -10.20 16.91 17.59
CA HIS A 295 -9.35 18.08 17.33
C HIS A 295 -9.26 18.42 15.83
N LEU A 296 -10.42 18.57 15.21
CA LEU A 296 -10.59 18.95 13.81
C LEU A 296 -11.19 20.35 13.69
N SER A 297 -11.05 20.95 12.50
CA SER A 297 -11.80 22.15 12.12
C SER A 297 -13.02 21.80 11.27
N ASP A 298 -14.06 22.61 11.37
CA ASP A 298 -15.31 22.45 10.61
C ASP A 298 -15.20 23.07 9.20
N THR A 299 -14.32 22.51 8.38
CA THR A 299 -13.94 23.06 7.07
C THR A 299 -13.98 22.01 5.95
N PRO A 300 -14.03 22.44 4.66
CA PRO A 300 -13.99 21.53 3.52
C PRO A 300 -12.79 20.57 3.49
N ALA A 301 -11.63 21.00 4.00
CA ALA A 301 -10.39 20.22 4.03
C ALA A 301 -10.20 19.38 5.30
N SER A 302 -11.14 19.45 6.25
CA SER A 302 -11.05 18.77 7.55
C SER A 302 -12.31 17.91 7.79
N LEU A 303 -13.23 18.30 8.68
CA LEU A 303 -14.37 17.45 9.03
C LEU A 303 -15.27 17.14 7.83
N HIS A 304 -15.55 18.12 6.96
CA HIS A 304 -16.42 17.89 5.80
C HIS A 304 -15.81 16.89 4.82
N TRP A 305 -14.48 16.88 4.69
CA TRP A 305 -13.78 15.87 3.90
C TRP A 305 -14.01 14.48 4.46
N LEU A 306 -13.82 14.30 5.77
CA LEU A 306 -14.04 13.00 6.42
C LEU A 306 -15.49 12.51 6.28
N ILE A 307 -16.46 13.41 6.41
CA ILE A 307 -17.89 13.11 6.19
C ILE A 307 -18.13 12.69 4.73
N LYS A 308 -17.51 13.36 3.76
CA LYS A 308 -17.59 12.99 2.33
C LYS A 308 -17.01 11.59 2.10
N GLN A 309 -15.88 11.25 2.70
CA GLN A 309 -15.29 9.91 2.59
C GLN A 309 -16.17 8.84 3.27
N ALA A 310 -16.74 9.16 4.45
CA ALA A 310 -17.71 8.28 5.12
C ALA A 310 -18.93 8.00 4.22
N ARG A 311 -19.50 9.02 3.57
CA ARG A 311 -20.63 8.87 2.62
C ARG A 311 -20.30 7.99 1.42
N LEU A 312 -19.04 7.96 0.99
CA LEU A 312 -18.59 7.18 -0.16
C LEU A 312 -18.41 5.69 0.17
N HIS A 313 -17.97 5.38 1.40
CA HIS A 313 -17.51 4.04 1.76
C HIS A 313 -18.35 3.33 2.84
N LEU A 314 -19.30 4.02 3.47
CA LEU A 314 -20.24 3.45 4.46
C LEU A 314 -21.66 3.37 3.89
N PRO A 315 -22.51 2.47 4.43
CA PRO A 315 -23.91 2.38 4.01
C PRO A 315 -24.67 3.69 4.30
N ALA A 316 -25.70 3.97 3.50
CA ALA A 316 -26.49 5.20 3.63
C ALA A 316 -27.21 5.32 4.99
N SER A 317 -27.69 4.21 5.53
CA SER A 317 -28.10 4.07 6.93
C SER A 317 -26.95 3.37 7.65
N CYS A 318 -26.14 4.15 8.37
CA CYS A 318 -24.91 3.69 9.00
C CYS A 318 -25.10 3.64 10.52
N PRO A 319 -24.64 2.58 11.22
CA PRO A 319 -24.58 2.61 12.67
C PRO A 319 -23.78 3.83 13.16
N THR A 320 -24.33 4.56 14.12
CA THR A 320 -23.75 5.83 14.60
C THR A 320 -22.32 5.62 15.12
N LEU A 321 -22.08 4.52 15.84
CA LEU A 321 -20.74 4.17 16.33
C LEU A 321 -19.75 3.90 15.19
N THR A 322 -20.19 3.21 14.14
CA THR A 322 -19.36 2.92 12.96
C THR A 322 -18.96 4.22 12.24
N PHE A 323 -19.89 5.18 12.12
CA PHE A 323 -19.61 6.51 11.56
C PHE A 323 -18.57 7.27 12.40
N TYR A 324 -18.77 7.36 13.73
CA TYR A 324 -17.80 8.01 14.62
C TYR A 324 -16.43 7.35 14.56
N SER A 325 -16.40 6.01 14.51
CA SER A 325 -15.16 5.22 14.40
C SER A 325 -14.44 5.46 13.08
N ALA A 326 -15.16 5.65 11.98
CA ALA A 326 -14.57 6.00 10.68
C ALA A 326 -13.92 7.39 10.67
N LEU A 327 -14.53 8.37 11.35
CA LEU A 327 -13.92 9.71 11.49
C LEU A 327 -12.69 9.66 12.41
N TYR A 328 -12.80 8.94 13.53
CA TYR A 328 -11.69 8.72 14.46
C TYR A 328 -10.51 8.05 13.75
N ARG A 329 -10.74 6.96 13.02
CA ARG A 329 -9.70 6.20 12.33
C ARG A 329 -8.91 7.06 11.36
N GLN A 330 -9.60 7.79 10.48
CA GLN A 330 -8.94 8.68 9.53
C GLN A 330 -8.12 9.77 10.24
N THR A 331 -8.68 10.38 11.29
CA THR A 331 -7.99 11.40 12.09
C THR A 331 -6.78 10.83 12.83
N ARG A 332 -6.92 9.63 13.37
CA ARG A 332 -5.89 8.97 14.17
C ARG A 332 -4.73 8.49 13.29
N ILE A 333 -5.00 7.98 12.10
CA ILE A 333 -3.97 7.61 11.11
C ILE A 333 -3.25 8.88 10.63
N ALA A 334 -3.96 9.97 10.32
CA ALA A 334 -3.34 11.23 9.94
C ALA A 334 -2.39 11.75 11.04
N ARG A 335 -2.86 11.78 12.29
CA ARG A 335 -2.05 12.18 13.46
C ARG A 335 -0.86 11.27 13.70
N LEU A 336 -1.01 9.95 13.48
CA LEU A 336 0.08 8.98 13.63
C LEU A 336 1.28 9.36 12.76
N PHE A 337 1.03 9.81 11.52
CA PHE A 337 2.05 10.19 10.55
C PHE A 337 2.38 11.69 10.55
N GLY A 338 1.81 12.48 11.46
CA GLY A 338 2.04 13.93 11.49
C GLY A 338 1.45 14.68 10.29
N LEU A 339 0.39 14.14 9.68
CA LEU A 339 -0.26 14.68 8.48
C LEU A 339 -1.60 15.35 8.81
N SER A 340 -2.05 16.24 7.91
CA SER A 340 -3.46 16.62 7.86
C SER A 340 -4.32 15.44 7.40
N VAL A 341 -5.63 15.47 7.67
CA VAL A 341 -6.54 14.39 7.22
C VAL A 341 -6.62 14.30 5.69
N LEU A 342 -6.48 15.43 5.00
CA LEU A 342 -6.47 15.48 3.54
C LEU A 342 -5.15 14.92 2.98
N ASP A 343 -4.01 15.27 3.58
CA ASP A 343 -2.71 14.71 3.19
C ASP A 343 -2.64 13.21 3.44
N SER A 344 -3.17 12.73 4.57
CA SER A 344 -3.27 11.30 4.86
C SER A 344 -4.09 10.56 3.80
N TYR A 345 -5.18 11.16 3.33
CA TYR A 345 -5.96 10.62 2.22
C TYR A 345 -5.14 10.61 0.92
N HIS A 346 -4.45 11.70 0.61
CA HIS A 346 -3.64 11.81 -0.60
C HIS A 346 -2.49 10.80 -0.63
N VAL A 347 -1.82 10.56 0.49
CA VAL A 347 -0.78 9.53 0.65
C VAL A 347 -1.37 8.15 0.33
N ALA A 348 -2.53 7.79 0.90
CA ALA A 348 -3.18 6.52 0.60
C ALA A 348 -3.58 6.41 -0.90
N ALA A 349 -4.10 7.48 -1.48
CA ALA A 349 -4.48 7.53 -2.90
C ALA A 349 -3.28 7.41 -3.85
N LEU A 350 -2.12 7.95 -3.48
CA LEU A 350 -0.86 7.82 -4.22
C LEU A 350 -0.32 6.38 -4.21
N LEU A 351 -0.53 5.65 -3.12
CA LEU A 351 0.01 4.30 -2.93
C LEU A 351 -0.87 3.21 -3.55
N GLY A 352 -2.19 3.27 -3.34
CA GLY A 352 -3.11 2.21 -3.79
C GLY A 352 -4.47 2.71 -4.25
N GLY A 353 -4.59 4.00 -4.56
CA GLY A 353 -5.81 4.56 -5.13
C GLY A 353 -7.03 4.38 -4.23
N LYS A 354 -8.18 4.08 -4.86
CA LYS A 354 -9.48 3.96 -4.17
C LYS A 354 -9.52 2.84 -3.13
N ASP A 355 -8.82 1.75 -3.39
CA ASP A 355 -8.78 0.60 -2.48
C ASP A 355 -8.16 0.99 -1.14
N TYR A 356 -7.07 1.76 -1.16
CA TYR A 356 -6.39 2.19 0.06
C TYR A 356 -7.15 3.30 0.78
N THR A 357 -7.74 4.24 0.04
CA THR A 357 -8.56 5.28 0.67
C THR A 357 -9.81 4.69 1.34
N ALA A 358 -10.36 3.61 0.79
CA ALA A 358 -11.48 2.88 1.41
C ALA A 358 -11.07 2.24 2.75
N GLN A 359 -9.86 1.67 2.84
CA GLN A 359 -9.33 1.07 4.09
C GLN A 359 -9.21 2.09 5.23
N LEU A 360 -8.96 3.37 4.94
CA LEU A 360 -8.95 4.42 5.97
C LEU A 360 -10.33 4.65 6.61
N VAL A 361 -11.42 4.34 5.89
CA VAL A 361 -12.80 4.62 6.32
C VAL A 361 -13.50 3.37 6.85
N ASN A 362 -13.37 2.23 6.16
CA ASN A 362 -13.98 0.97 6.54
C ASN A 362 -12.99 -0.17 6.29
N PRO A 363 -12.08 -0.42 7.25
CA PRO A 363 -11.02 -1.39 7.04
C PRO A 363 -11.54 -2.81 7.07
N SER A 364 -10.77 -3.67 6.41
CA SER A 364 -10.85 -5.12 6.50
C SER A 364 -9.48 -5.70 6.82
N LEU A 365 -9.46 -6.96 7.23
CA LEU A 365 -8.28 -7.81 7.25
C LEU A 365 -8.55 -9.00 6.33
N ARG A 366 -7.54 -9.40 5.55
CA ARG A 366 -7.66 -10.60 4.71
C ARG A 366 -7.78 -11.87 5.54
N ARG A 367 -8.15 -12.98 4.91
CA ARG A 367 -8.18 -14.31 5.57
C ARG A 367 -6.81 -14.61 6.21
N SER A 368 -6.77 -15.22 7.40
CA SER A 368 -5.49 -15.61 8.02
C SER A 368 -4.64 -16.48 7.08
N GLY A 369 -3.33 -16.24 7.06
CA GLY A 369 -2.35 -17.04 6.32
C GLY A 369 -2.27 -16.77 4.81
N VAL A 370 -2.98 -15.79 4.26
CA VAL A 370 -2.84 -15.39 2.86
C VAL A 370 -2.20 -14.01 2.73
N ASN A 371 -1.57 -13.73 1.59
CA ASN A 371 -0.92 -12.43 1.32
C ASN A 371 -1.77 -11.45 0.53
N ALA A 372 -2.97 -11.79 0.04
CA ALA A 372 -3.81 -10.88 -0.76
C ALA A 372 -5.30 -11.00 -0.40
N PRO A 373 -6.11 -9.94 -0.58
CA PRO A 373 -5.76 -8.60 -1.08
C PRO A 373 -4.99 -7.75 -0.04
N ALA A 374 -4.55 -6.56 -0.44
CA ALA A 374 -3.98 -5.57 0.49
C ALA A 374 -5.03 -5.10 1.50
N ASP A 375 -4.66 -5.10 2.77
CA ASP A 375 -5.53 -4.74 3.88
C ASP A 375 -4.95 -3.57 4.68
N LEU A 376 -5.69 -3.09 5.70
CA LEU A 376 -5.28 -1.90 6.45
C LEU A 376 -3.87 -2.02 7.05
N LEU A 377 -3.42 -3.22 7.44
CA LEU A 377 -2.09 -3.40 8.00
C LEU A 377 -0.99 -3.12 6.96
N ASP A 378 -1.19 -3.55 5.71
CA ASP A 378 -0.26 -3.23 4.63
C ASP A 378 -0.30 -1.75 4.28
N VAL A 379 -1.50 -1.15 4.26
CA VAL A 379 -1.66 0.29 4.01
C VAL A 379 -0.85 1.11 5.03
N LEU A 380 -0.93 0.77 6.32
CA LEU A 380 -0.15 1.47 7.36
C LEU A 380 1.37 1.34 7.14
N MET A 381 1.85 0.15 6.77
CA MET A 381 3.28 -0.06 6.48
C MET A 381 3.76 0.72 5.24
N GLN A 382 2.92 0.82 4.21
CA GLN A 382 3.25 1.55 2.98
C GLN A 382 3.13 3.07 3.16
N MET A 383 2.16 3.54 3.96
CA MET A 383 2.07 4.94 4.35
C MET A 383 3.29 5.37 5.18
N ASP A 384 3.73 4.54 6.14
CA ASP A 384 4.97 4.77 6.88
C ASP A 384 6.17 4.90 5.94
N TRP A 385 6.29 4.03 4.94
CA TRP A 385 7.34 4.12 3.93
C TRP A 385 7.31 5.46 3.18
N LEU A 386 6.15 5.88 2.67
CA LEU A 386 6.05 7.10 1.87
C LEU A 386 6.31 8.35 2.71
N VAL A 387 5.77 8.40 3.93
CA VAL A 387 5.96 9.52 4.85
C VAL A 387 7.41 9.65 5.29
N ARG A 388 8.10 8.52 5.54
CA ARG A 388 9.54 8.56 5.83
C ARG A 388 10.34 9.09 4.66
N TRP A 389 10.06 8.62 3.43
CA TRP A 389 10.74 9.15 2.25
C TRP A 389 10.51 10.66 2.06
N LEU A 390 9.28 11.15 2.28
CA LEU A 390 8.97 12.58 2.25
C LEU A 390 9.76 13.36 3.30
N ASN A 391 9.82 12.85 4.54
CA ASN A 391 10.57 13.48 5.63
C ASN A 391 12.09 13.49 5.35
N ASP A 392 12.65 12.37 4.88
CA ASP A 392 14.07 12.23 4.55
C ASP A 392 14.50 13.17 3.42
N THR A 393 13.55 13.57 2.56
CA THR A 393 13.78 14.45 1.42
C THR A 393 13.34 15.90 1.66
N GLY A 394 12.72 16.19 2.80
CA GLY A 394 12.14 17.49 3.11
C GLY A 394 10.98 17.90 2.21
N GLN A 395 10.35 16.95 1.51
CA GLN A 395 9.24 17.20 0.59
C GLN A 395 7.89 17.12 1.30
N THR A 396 6.94 17.97 0.90
CA THR A 396 5.55 17.91 1.37
C THR A 396 4.67 17.08 0.44
N VAL A 397 3.54 16.58 0.95
CA VAL A 397 2.55 15.86 0.13
C VAL A 397 2.05 16.74 -1.02
N ASP A 398 1.77 18.01 -0.78
CA ASP A 398 1.37 18.98 -1.82
C ASP A 398 2.46 19.24 -2.87
N GLN A 399 3.73 19.25 -2.49
CA GLN A 399 4.83 19.35 -3.46
C GLN A 399 4.84 18.13 -4.37
N LEU A 400 4.81 16.93 -3.81
CA LEU A 400 4.80 15.68 -4.57
C LEU A 400 3.59 15.58 -5.51
N ARG A 401 2.40 15.98 -5.04
CA ARG A 401 1.17 15.97 -5.86
C ARG A 401 1.23 16.96 -7.02
N ARG A 402 1.76 18.17 -6.79
CA ARG A 402 1.99 19.15 -7.87
C ARG A 402 2.99 18.63 -8.90
N GLN A 403 4.08 17.99 -8.46
CA GLN A 403 5.05 17.37 -9.37
C GLN A 403 4.41 16.27 -10.22
N LEU A 404 3.46 15.53 -9.66
CA LEU A 404 2.73 14.46 -10.36
C LEU A 404 1.49 14.96 -11.14
N LEU A 405 1.23 16.28 -11.15
CA LEU A 405 0.04 16.89 -11.75
C LEU A 405 -1.28 16.28 -11.28
N LEU A 406 -1.38 16.02 -9.97
CA LEU A 406 -2.58 15.43 -9.35
C LEU A 406 -3.52 16.47 -8.72
N ASP A 407 -3.08 17.71 -8.63
CA ASP A 407 -3.88 18.82 -8.08
C ASP A 407 -4.65 19.55 -9.17
N ALA A 408 -5.81 20.08 -8.81
CA ALA A 408 -6.57 20.99 -9.67
C ALA A 408 -5.91 22.39 -9.78
N GLN A 409 -4.87 22.64 -8.98
CA GLN A 409 -4.07 23.86 -9.10
C GLN A 409 -3.27 23.82 -10.39
N SER A 410 -3.19 24.97 -11.07
CA SER A 410 -2.45 25.06 -12.33
C SER A 410 -0.98 24.69 -12.11
N PRO A 411 -0.38 23.88 -13.01
CA PRO A 411 1.04 23.61 -13.00
C PRO A 411 1.85 24.91 -13.11
N PRO A 412 3.16 24.86 -12.81
CA PRO A 412 4.05 26.02 -12.99
C PRO A 412 3.86 26.65 -14.39
N PRO A 413 3.92 27.99 -14.53
CA PRO A 413 3.54 28.68 -15.78
C PRO A 413 4.22 28.11 -17.03
N HIS A 414 5.52 27.81 -16.96
CA HIS A 414 6.27 27.21 -18.06
C HIS A 414 5.74 25.82 -18.45
N VAL A 415 5.44 24.98 -17.46
CA VAL A 415 4.83 23.65 -17.67
C VAL A 415 3.43 23.81 -18.28
N GLN A 416 2.65 24.78 -17.80
CA GLN A 416 1.32 25.07 -18.35
C GLN A 416 1.39 25.53 -19.80
N THR A 417 2.34 26.40 -20.16
CA THR A 417 2.54 26.84 -21.56
C THR A 417 2.85 25.66 -22.47
N TYR A 418 3.72 24.76 -22.05
CA TYR A 418 4.01 23.57 -22.84
C TYR A 418 2.81 22.62 -22.96
N ILE A 419 2.06 22.40 -21.87
CA ILE A 419 0.83 21.61 -21.89
C ILE A 419 -0.15 22.22 -22.91
N THR A 420 -0.32 23.55 -22.91
CA THR A 420 -1.19 24.24 -23.88
C THR A 420 -0.71 24.04 -25.32
N GLN A 421 0.59 24.19 -25.60
CA GLN A 421 1.15 23.94 -26.94
C GLN A 421 0.96 22.48 -27.39
N LEU A 422 1.13 21.53 -26.46
CA LEU A 422 0.93 20.11 -26.71
C LEU A 422 -0.55 19.81 -26.98
N ASP A 423 -1.46 20.38 -26.19
CA ASP A 423 -2.89 20.22 -26.37
C ASP A 423 -3.37 20.85 -27.70
N GLU A 424 -2.80 21.98 -28.14
CA GLU A 424 -3.06 22.54 -29.47
C GLU A 424 -2.67 21.56 -30.60
N VAL A 425 -1.53 20.87 -30.46
CA VAL A 425 -1.12 19.83 -31.41
C VAL A 425 -2.09 18.65 -31.38
N VAL A 426 -2.52 18.22 -30.20
CA VAL A 426 -3.50 17.13 -30.05
C VAL A 426 -4.85 17.51 -30.68
N GLU A 427 -5.36 18.71 -30.44
CA GLU A 427 -6.62 19.17 -31.03
C GLU A 427 -6.57 19.23 -32.55
N LEU A 428 -5.44 19.62 -33.14
CA LEU A 428 -5.22 19.49 -34.57
C LEU A 428 -5.31 18.02 -35.03
N THR A 429 -4.71 17.08 -34.29
CA THR A 429 -4.80 15.65 -34.64
C THR A 429 -6.21 15.06 -34.49
N ARG A 430 -7.05 15.63 -33.62
CA ARG A 430 -8.42 15.18 -33.39
C ARG A 430 -9.40 15.70 -34.45
N HIS A 431 -9.25 16.97 -34.82
CA HIS A 431 -10.31 17.67 -35.56
C HIS A 431 -9.82 18.59 -36.70
N GLY A 432 -8.54 18.92 -36.78
CA GLY A 432 -8.06 20.09 -37.55
C GLY A 432 -7.21 19.82 -38.79
N LEU A 433 -6.80 18.57 -39.07
CA LEU A 433 -5.83 18.29 -40.14
C LEU A 433 -6.44 17.91 -41.49
N LEU A 434 -7.42 17.00 -41.50
CA LEU A 434 -8.02 16.51 -42.74
C LEU A 434 -9.27 17.35 -43.11
N ALA A 435 -9.36 17.75 -44.38
CA ALA A 435 -10.50 18.49 -44.90
C ALA A 435 -11.79 17.65 -44.83
N GLN A 436 -12.89 18.25 -44.36
CA GLN A 436 -14.16 17.52 -44.21
C GLN A 436 -14.74 17.06 -45.54
N GLU A 437 -14.54 17.83 -46.60
CA GLU A 437 -14.95 17.47 -47.97
C GLU A 437 -14.26 16.17 -48.44
N ASP A 438 -12.95 16.05 -48.22
CA ASP A 438 -12.19 14.86 -48.62
C ASP A 438 -12.58 13.60 -47.83
N LEU A 439 -13.08 13.77 -46.59
CA LEU A 439 -13.61 12.66 -45.79
C LEU A 439 -15.04 12.29 -46.20
N ALA A 440 -15.88 13.28 -46.49
CA ALA A 440 -17.25 13.07 -46.93
C ALA A 440 -17.31 12.35 -48.29
N ASP A 441 -16.39 12.67 -49.19
CA ASP A 441 -16.22 12.02 -50.52
C ASP A 441 -16.03 10.49 -50.44
N LEU A 442 -15.51 9.97 -49.30
CA LEU A 442 -15.13 8.56 -49.18
C LEU A 442 -16.27 7.63 -48.79
N SER A 443 -17.42 8.14 -48.35
CA SER A 443 -18.55 7.32 -47.86
C SER A 443 -18.12 6.22 -46.87
N LEU A 444 -17.27 6.57 -45.89
CA LEU A 444 -16.69 5.59 -44.96
C LEU A 444 -17.78 4.96 -44.06
N PRO A 445 -17.71 3.63 -43.79
CA PRO A 445 -18.74 2.93 -43.04
C PRO A 445 -18.77 3.35 -41.57
N GLN A 446 -19.96 3.33 -40.98
CA GLN A 446 -20.17 3.50 -39.53
C GLN A 446 -20.64 2.17 -38.92
N PRO A 447 -20.40 1.91 -37.63
CA PRO A 447 -20.92 0.73 -36.98
C PRO A 447 -22.44 0.63 -37.09
N GLU A 448 -22.93 -0.56 -37.40
CA GLU A 448 -24.35 -0.81 -37.52
C GLU A 448 -25.06 -0.64 -36.16
N PRO A 449 -26.33 -0.20 -36.13
CA PRO A 449 -27.02 0.13 -34.89
C PRO A 449 -27.09 -1.03 -33.88
N ASP A 450 -27.07 -2.27 -34.36
CA ASP A 450 -27.10 -3.50 -33.58
C ASP A 450 -25.78 -3.79 -32.85
N THR A 451 -24.65 -3.26 -33.32
CA THR A 451 -23.32 -3.42 -32.68
C THR A 451 -23.21 -2.69 -31.34
N LYS A 452 -24.03 -1.65 -31.11
CA LYS A 452 -23.92 -0.71 -29.98
C LYS A 452 -22.53 -0.04 -29.83
N ALA A 453 -21.71 -0.07 -30.88
CA ALA A 453 -20.42 0.61 -30.89
C ALA A 453 -20.61 2.13 -31.09
N ALA A 454 -19.70 2.93 -30.54
CA ALA A 454 -19.71 4.37 -30.74
C ALA A 454 -19.37 4.73 -32.20
N PRO A 455 -19.89 5.86 -32.73
CA PRO A 455 -19.53 6.33 -34.05
C PRO A 455 -18.01 6.49 -34.20
N ILE A 456 -17.48 6.05 -35.33
CA ILE A 456 -16.04 6.12 -35.61
C ILE A 456 -15.70 7.53 -36.07
N ALA A 457 -14.81 8.17 -35.32
CA ALA A 457 -14.16 9.42 -35.72
C ALA A 457 -13.08 9.14 -36.78
N TRP A 458 -13.49 8.91 -38.03
CA TRP A 458 -12.58 8.54 -39.14
C TRP A 458 -11.42 9.50 -39.34
N HIS A 459 -11.63 10.80 -39.12
CA HIS A 459 -10.57 11.80 -39.12
C HIS A 459 -9.43 11.40 -38.17
N ALA A 460 -9.76 11.24 -36.88
CA ALA A 460 -8.81 10.93 -35.83
C ALA A 460 -8.16 9.56 -36.03
N LEU A 461 -8.92 8.57 -36.49
CA LEU A 461 -8.42 7.21 -36.77
C LEU A 461 -7.38 7.21 -37.90
N ILE A 462 -7.65 7.91 -39.01
CA ILE A 462 -6.71 8.03 -40.14
C ILE A 462 -5.45 8.78 -39.70
N VAL A 463 -5.60 9.92 -39.02
CA VAL A 463 -4.46 10.69 -38.49
C VAL A 463 -3.61 9.83 -37.54
N GLN A 464 -4.25 9.11 -36.61
CA GLN A 464 -3.56 8.18 -35.69
C GLN A 464 -2.76 7.14 -36.47
N GLY A 465 -3.37 6.45 -37.43
CA GLY A 465 -2.71 5.38 -38.18
C GLY A 465 -1.55 5.87 -39.06
N LEU A 466 -1.73 7.01 -39.73
CA LEU A 466 -0.67 7.63 -40.55
C LEU A 466 0.49 8.13 -39.68
N LEU A 467 0.19 8.86 -38.59
CA LEU A 467 1.21 9.44 -37.71
C LEU A 467 1.96 8.36 -36.92
N HIS A 468 1.28 7.30 -36.48
CA HIS A 468 1.92 6.16 -35.81
C HIS A 468 2.90 5.42 -36.73
N SER A 469 2.53 5.28 -38.02
CA SER A 469 3.33 4.57 -39.03
C SER A 469 4.45 5.43 -39.64
N GLN A 470 4.22 6.74 -39.79
CA GLN A 470 5.17 7.71 -40.32
C GLN A 470 5.43 8.85 -39.31
N PRO A 471 6.01 8.55 -38.12
CA PRO A 471 6.18 9.53 -37.04
C PRO A 471 7.15 10.68 -37.35
N LEU A 472 7.89 10.60 -38.45
CA LEU A 472 8.79 11.68 -38.89
C LEU A 472 8.18 12.56 -39.99
N LEU A 473 6.99 12.19 -40.50
CA LEU A 473 6.31 12.87 -41.61
C LEU A 473 7.30 13.25 -42.72
N LYS A 474 7.92 12.23 -43.35
CA LYS A 474 8.82 12.46 -44.48
C LYS A 474 8.04 13.14 -45.63
N PRO A 475 8.67 13.95 -46.50
CA PRO A 475 7.94 14.67 -47.56
C PRO A 475 7.19 13.76 -48.54
N ALA A 476 7.73 12.57 -48.84
CA ALA A 476 7.09 11.62 -49.74
C ALA A 476 5.98 10.85 -49.02
N PRO A 477 4.77 10.75 -49.61
CA PRO A 477 3.68 9.94 -49.06
C PRO A 477 3.97 8.43 -49.15
N PRO A 478 3.38 7.61 -48.25
CA PRO A 478 3.47 6.16 -48.37
C PRO A 478 2.77 5.69 -49.65
N LYS A 479 3.36 4.71 -50.32
CA LYS A 479 2.82 4.13 -51.57
C LYS A 479 1.63 3.19 -51.32
N GLU A 480 1.59 2.60 -50.14
CA GLU A 480 0.59 1.62 -49.71
C GLU A 480 0.02 2.03 -48.36
N LEU A 481 -1.17 1.51 -48.05
CA LEU A 481 -1.83 1.77 -46.78
C LEU A 481 -0.98 1.19 -45.64
N PRO A 482 -0.53 2.00 -44.65
CA PRO A 482 0.35 1.50 -43.62
C PRO A 482 -0.30 0.43 -42.75
N ASN A 483 0.44 -0.63 -42.41
CA ASN A 483 -0.07 -1.73 -41.57
C ASN A 483 -0.69 -1.27 -40.24
N GLY A 484 -0.13 -0.22 -39.62
CA GLY A 484 -0.70 0.34 -38.39
C GLY A 484 -2.10 0.92 -38.58
N LEU A 485 -2.37 1.54 -39.73
CA LEU A 485 -3.70 2.04 -40.08
C LEU A 485 -4.65 0.89 -40.44
N VAL A 486 -4.16 -0.12 -41.17
CA VAL A 486 -4.92 -1.36 -41.45
C VAL A 486 -5.42 -2.00 -40.15
N GLN A 487 -4.52 -2.19 -39.17
CA GLN A 487 -4.87 -2.77 -37.88
C GLN A 487 -5.91 -1.93 -37.11
N LEU A 488 -5.83 -0.60 -37.17
CA LEU A 488 -6.80 0.27 -36.50
C LEU A 488 -8.20 0.21 -37.13
N ILE A 489 -8.27 0.05 -38.45
CA ILE A 489 -9.53 -0.14 -39.18
C ILE A 489 -10.13 -1.50 -38.83
N GLU A 490 -9.33 -2.56 -38.87
CA GLU A 490 -9.76 -3.94 -38.59
C GLU A 490 -10.15 -4.16 -37.13
N ALA A 491 -9.65 -3.34 -36.21
CA ALA A 491 -10.05 -3.34 -34.80
C ALA A 491 -11.46 -2.79 -34.55
N GLN A 492 -12.09 -2.15 -35.54
CA GLN A 492 -13.45 -1.61 -35.39
C GLN A 492 -14.49 -2.70 -35.69
N THR A 493 -15.49 -2.83 -34.82
CA THR A 493 -16.66 -3.68 -35.06
C THR A 493 -17.69 -2.91 -35.88
N LEU A 494 -17.71 -3.11 -37.20
CA LEU A 494 -18.65 -2.44 -38.11
C LEU A 494 -19.97 -3.20 -38.25
N SER A 495 -19.92 -4.54 -38.23
CA SER A 495 -21.09 -5.42 -38.26
C SER A 495 -20.87 -6.62 -37.35
N LEU A 496 -21.96 -7.19 -36.81
CA LEU A 496 -21.92 -8.45 -36.06
C LEU A 496 -21.78 -9.67 -36.98
N ASP A 497 -22.08 -9.52 -38.27
CA ASP A 497 -21.86 -10.55 -39.29
C ASP A 497 -20.40 -10.55 -39.77
N PRO A 498 -19.62 -11.64 -39.59
CA PRO A 498 -18.21 -11.68 -39.95
C PRO A 498 -17.92 -11.41 -41.44
N GLU A 499 -18.75 -11.90 -42.35
CA GLU A 499 -18.53 -11.72 -43.80
C GLU A 499 -18.76 -10.26 -44.20
N ARG A 500 -19.87 -9.69 -43.74
CA ARG A 500 -20.20 -8.27 -43.94
C ARG A 500 -19.17 -7.34 -43.26
N ASN A 501 -18.74 -7.65 -42.05
CA ASN A 501 -17.72 -6.89 -41.34
C ASN A 501 -16.40 -6.86 -42.14
N THR A 502 -16.00 -7.99 -42.71
CA THR A 502 -14.81 -8.11 -43.56
C THR A 502 -14.95 -7.29 -44.86
N ALA A 503 -16.13 -7.31 -45.49
CA ALA A 503 -16.42 -6.51 -46.67
C ALA A 503 -16.33 -5.00 -46.37
N LEU A 504 -16.94 -4.55 -45.27
CA LEU A 504 -16.90 -3.15 -44.83
C LEU A 504 -15.46 -2.69 -44.48
N HIS A 505 -14.65 -3.56 -43.86
CA HIS A 505 -13.22 -3.28 -43.66
C HIS A 505 -12.48 -3.14 -45.00
N SER A 506 -12.76 -4.00 -45.97
CA SER A 506 -12.16 -3.92 -47.31
C SER A 506 -12.53 -2.62 -48.02
N ASP A 507 -13.80 -2.24 -48.00
CA ASP A 507 -14.31 -1.01 -48.60
C ASP A 507 -13.67 0.23 -47.97
N ALA A 508 -13.59 0.27 -46.63
CA ALA A 508 -12.92 1.35 -45.91
C ALA A 508 -11.43 1.45 -46.27
N LYS A 509 -10.70 0.33 -46.31
CA LYS A 509 -9.28 0.28 -46.69
C LYS A 509 -9.08 0.80 -48.13
N GLN A 510 -9.93 0.38 -49.07
CA GLN A 510 -9.87 0.82 -50.46
C GLN A 510 -10.19 2.32 -50.59
N ALA A 511 -11.21 2.80 -49.89
CA ALA A 511 -11.59 4.21 -49.88
C ALA A 511 -10.47 5.10 -49.35
N VAL A 512 -9.90 4.78 -48.18
CA VAL A 512 -8.78 5.54 -47.60
C VAL A 512 -7.55 5.52 -48.51
N THR A 513 -7.27 4.40 -49.17
CA THR A 513 -6.14 4.28 -50.11
C THR A 513 -6.24 5.27 -51.28
N LYS A 514 -7.45 5.53 -51.79
CA LYS A 514 -7.66 6.48 -52.92
C LYS A 514 -7.22 7.91 -52.61
N LYS A 515 -7.39 8.37 -51.36
CA LYS A 515 -7.04 9.73 -50.92
C LYS A 515 -5.78 9.76 -50.02
N LEU A 516 -5.06 8.64 -49.89
CA LEU A 516 -3.90 8.49 -49.00
C LEU A 516 -2.84 9.59 -49.19
N GLY A 517 -2.48 9.90 -50.44
CA GLY A 517 -1.53 10.95 -50.75
C GLY A 517 -2.01 12.35 -50.34
N ALA A 518 -3.29 12.65 -50.55
CA ALA A 518 -3.91 13.93 -50.17
C ALA A 518 -3.97 14.08 -48.65
N PHE A 519 -4.43 13.06 -47.92
CA PHE A 519 -4.45 13.06 -46.46
C PHE A 519 -3.04 13.24 -45.88
N TYR A 520 -2.05 12.55 -46.44
CA TYR A 520 -0.66 12.67 -45.98
C TYR A 520 -0.06 14.06 -46.27
N GLN A 521 -0.43 14.69 -47.38
CA GLN A 521 -0.04 16.08 -47.67
C GLN A 521 -0.68 17.08 -46.71
N GLN A 522 -1.96 16.91 -46.38
CA GLN A 522 -2.67 17.75 -45.42
C GLN A 522 -2.08 17.65 -43.99
N MET A 523 -1.44 16.54 -43.65
CA MET A 523 -0.71 16.37 -42.39
C MET A 523 0.68 17.02 -42.36
N GLN A 524 1.25 17.45 -43.50
CA GLN A 524 2.62 18.03 -43.53
C GLN A 524 2.81 19.26 -42.62
N PRO A 525 1.85 20.20 -42.49
CA PRO A 525 1.98 21.33 -41.56
C PRO A 525 2.15 20.90 -40.09
N LEU A 526 1.65 19.72 -39.71
CA LEU A 526 1.83 19.16 -38.37
C LEU A 526 3.32 18.93 -38.06
N LYS A 527 4.13 18.62 -39.07
CA LYS A 527 5.56 18.41 -38.90
C LYS A 527 6.25 19.63 -38.31
N ALA A 528 5.99 20.83 -38.85
CA ALA A 528 6.60 22.06 -38.35
C ALA A 528 6.17 22.37 -36.90
N LYS A 529 4.91 22.07 -36.55
CA LYS A 529 4.40 22.22 -35.17
C LYS A 529 5.04 21.21 -34.21
N ILE A 530 5.15 19.95 -34.60
CA ILE A 530 5.86 18.91 -33.83
C ILE A 530 7.35 19.26 -33.72
N ASP A 531 7.97 19.75 -34.79
CA ASP A 531 9.36 20.21 -34.78
C ASP A 531 9.55 21.37 -33.79
N THR A 532 8.61 22.33 -33.78
CA THR A 532 8.65 23.47 -32.86
C THR A 532 8.43 23.03 -31.40
N LEU A 533 7.48 22.12 -31.17
CA LEU A 533 7.18 21.56 -29.85
C LEU A 533 8.36 20.75 -29.30
N LEU A 534 8.98 19.95 -30.16
CA LEU A 534 10.12 19.09 -29.85
C LEU A 534 11.46 19.76 -30.22
N ASN A 535 11.48 21.10 -30.33
CA ASN A 535 12.60 21.89 -30.84
C ASN A 535 13.93 21.38 -30.26
N ALA A 536 14.90 21.05 -31.12
CA ALA A 536 16.29 20.85 -30.71
C ALA A 536 17.21 21.60 -31.65
N PRO A 537 18.26 22.24 -31.08
CA PRO A 537 19.57 21.61 -31.25
C PRO A 537 20.55 21.64 -30.04
N SER A 538 20.15 21.69 -28.76
CA SER A 538 21.18 21.75 -27.68
C SER A 538 20.77 21.41 -26.23
N HIS A 539 19.74 20.61 -25.97
CA HIS A 539 19.46 20.16 -24.59
C HIS A 539 19.80 18.68 -24.43
N LEU A 540 19.07 17.75 -25.06
CA LEU A 540 19.36 16.31 -25.05
C LEU A 540 20.63 15.99 -25.86
N ALA A 541 21.82 16.32 -25.34
CA ALA A 541 23.09 15.89 -25.91
C ALA A 541 23.22 14.37 -25.71
N GLY A 542 23.40 13.61 -26.79
CA GLY A 542 23.44 12.15 -26.72
C GLY A 542 23.52 11.48 -28.09
N ASP A 543 23.37 10.15 -28.11
CA ASP A 543 23.36 9.36 -29.34
C ASP A 543 22.23 9.82 -30.29
N PRO A 544 22.55 10.28 -31.53
CA PRO A 544 21.56 10.69 -32.51
C PRO A 544 20.48 9.62 -32.78
N ALA A 545 20.83 8.33 -32.67
CA ALA A 545 19.88 7.24 -32.86
C ALA A 545 18.87 7.16 -31.70
N ALA A 546 19.32 7.27 -30.46
CA ALA A 546 18.46 7.30 -29.28
C ALA A 546 17.50 8.50 -29.30
N TYR A 547 17.99 9.69 -29.65
CA TYR A 547 17.16 10.88 -29.81
C TYR A 547 16.08 10.68 -30.89
N LEU A 548 16.47 10.15 -32.06
CA LEU A 548 15.54 9.86 -33.13
C LEU A 548 14.48 8.84 -32.70
N GLN A 549 14.86 7.84 -31.92
CA GLN A 549 13.94 6.84 -31.37
C GLN A 549 12.96 7.46 -30.37
N TRP A 550 13.44 8.23 -29.39
CA TRP A 550 12.62 8.97 -28.45
C TRP A 550 11.58 9.83 -29.18
N ARG A 551 12.04 10.61 -30.17
CA ARG A 551 11.17 11.47 -30.98
C ARG A 551 10.06 10.68 -31.67
N LYS A 552 10.38 9.53 -32.27
CA LYS A 552 9.36 8.65 -32.87
C LYS A 552 8.34 8.17 -31.85
N LEU A 553 8.77 7.87 -30.62
CA LEU A 553 7.88 7.42 -29.55
C LEU A 553 6.95 8.54 -29.07
N VAL A 554 7.45 9.76 -28.89
CA VAL A 554 6.62 10.92 -28.53
C VAL A 554 5.54 11.17 -29.58
N VAL A 555 5.91 11.19 -30.86
CA VAL A 555 4.94 11.38 -31.94
C VAL A 555 3.90 10.26 -32.01
N ARG A 556 4.29 9.01 -31.72
CA ARG A 556 3.33 7.90 -31.61
C ARG A 556 2.38 8.06 -30.42
N GLN A 557 2.82 8.65 -29.30
CA GLN A 557 1.90 8.96 -28.21
C GLN A 557 0.93 10.08 -28.57
N ILE A 558 1.39 11.13 -29.24
CA ILE A 558 0.51 12.18 -29.80
C ILE A 558 -0.52 11.56 -30.76
N ALA A 559 -0.08 10.63 -31.62
CA ALA A 559 -0.98 9.91 -32.52
C ALA A 559 -2.07 9.13 -31.77
N ARG A 560 -1.70 8.43 -30.67
CA ARG A 560 -2.65 7.67 -29.85
C ARG A 560 -3.68 8.56 -29.16
N THR A 561 -3.35 9.81 -28.83
CA THR A 561 -4.30 10.74 -28.22
C THR A 561 -5.35 11.30 -29.17
N ALA A 562 -5.18 11.13 -30.48
CA ALA A 562 -6.17 11.58 -31.47
C ALA A 562 -7.54 10.91 -31.26
N THR A 563 -7.57 9.67 -30.77
CA THR A 563 -8.82 8.92 -30.49
C THR A 563 -9.07 8.71 -28.99
N ALA A 564 -8.20 9.22 -28.12
CA ALA A 564 -8.33 9.06 -26.67
C ALA A 564 -9.24 10.14 -26.05
N GLU A 565 -9.99 9.78 -25.01
CA GLU A 565 -10.85 10.69 -24.25
C GLU A 565 -10.06 11.73 -23.43
N SER A 566 -8.81 11.42 -23.04
CA SER A 566 -7.98 12.27 -22.17
C SER A 566 -6.53 12.36 -22.64
N THR A 567 -5.88 13.50 -22.39
CA THR A 567 -4.46 13.77 -22.67
C THR A 567 -3.54 13.51 -21.48
N THR A 568 -4.07 13.10 -20.32
CA THR A 568 -3.27 12.92 -19.09
C THR A 568 -2.11 11.93 -19.26
N GLU A 569 -2.32 10.81 -19.95
CA GLU A 569 -1.23 9.84 -20.19
C GLU A 569 -0.16 10.42 -21.12
N LEU A 570 -0.54 11.24 -22.11
CA LEU A 570 0.43 11.92 -22.96
C LEU A 570 1.27 12.92 -22.16
N HIS A 571 0.63 13.73 -21.32
CA HIS A 571 1.34 14.66 -20.42
C HIS A 571 2.38 13.91 -19.58
N LYS A 572 2.00 12.83 -18.91
CA LYS A 572 2.93 12.01 -18.12
C LYS A 572 4.10 11.44 -18.94
N ASN A 573 3.91 11.14 -20.21
CA ASN A 573 4.96 10.57 -21.07
C ASN A 573 5.95 11.61 -21.61
N VAL A 574 5.59 12.89 -21.67
CA VAL A 574 6.34 13.91 -22.42
C VAL A 574 6.94 14.98 -21.50
N LEU A 575 6.35 15.23 -20.33
CA LEU A 575 6.77 16.33 -19.43
C LEU A 575 8.21 16.22 -18.91
N LEU A 576 8.76 15.02 -18.76
CA LEU A 576 10.16 14.84 -18.38
C LEU A 576 11.13 15.23 -19.49
N SER A 577 10.64 15.43 -20.71
CA SER A 577 11.44 15.82 -21.88
C SER A 577 11.41 17.33 -22.14
N LEU A 578 10.76 18.13 -21.29
CA LEU A 578 10.73 19.58 -21.42
C LEU A 578 12.14 20.19 -21.34
N PRO A 579 12.38 21.32 -22.02
CA PRO A 579 13.48 22.20 -21.66
C PRO A 579 13.37 22.58 -20.18
N ASP A 580 14.47 22.48 -19.44
CA ASP A 580 14.53 22.82 -18.01
C ASP A 580 13.53 22.03 -17.14
N ALA A 581 13.17 20.79 -17.53
CA ALA A 581 12.26 19.94 -16.78
C ALA A 581 12.71 19.73 -15.32
N GLU A 582 14.02 19.61 -15.10
CA GLU A 582 14.62 19.46 -13.77
C GLU A 582 14.30 20.64 -12.85
N VAL A 583 14.29 21.86 -13.37
CA VAL A 583 13.97 23.07 -12.61
C VAL A 583 12.46 23.26 -12.54
N SER A 584 11.77 23.15 -13.67
CA SER A 584 10.34 23.43 -13.81
C SER A 584 9.47 22.46 -13.00
N LEU A 585 9.90 21.20 -12.87
CA LEU A 585 9.24 20.17 -12.06
C LEU A 585 9.91 19.99 -10.69
N GLY A 586 10.97 20.74 -10.36
CA GLY A 586 11.69 20.63 -9.09
C GLY A 586 12.29 19.25 -8.84
N LEU A 587 12.86 18.62 -9.86
CA LEU A 587 13.44 17.28 -9.79
C LEU A 587 14.83 17.34 -9.13
N ALA A 588 15.12 16.35 -8.29
CA ALA A 588 16.41 16.24 -7.61
C ALA A 588 17.50 15.62 -8.50
N VAL A 589 17.63 16.06 -9.75
CA VAL A 589 18.65 15.57 -10.68
C VAL A 589 19.16 16.71 -11.56
N SER A 590 20.37 16.57 -12.09
CA SER A 590 20.86 17.49 -13.13
C SER A 590 20.12 17.27 -14.45
N ARG A 591 20.25 18.26 -15.32
CA ARG A 591 19.77 18.18 -16.71
C ARG A 591 20.35 16.97 -17.44
N GLU A 592 21.65 16.76 -17.32
CA GLU A 592 22.37 15.72 -18.05
C GLU A 592 21.92 14.32 -17.60
N ALA A 593 21.74 14.12 -16.30
CA ALA A 593 21.23 12.87 -15.76
C ALA A 593 19.78 12.62 -16.19
N LEU A 594 18.91 13.64 -16.12
CA LEU A 594 17.53 13.51 -16.56
C LEU A 594 17.45 13.11 -18.04
N GLN A 595 18.27 13.72 -18.87
CA GLN A 595 18.35 13.40 -20.30
C GLN A 595 18.81 11.97 -20.56
N ALA A 596 19.82 11.50 -19.85
CA ALA A 596 20.26 10.11 -19.93
C ALA A 596 19.09 9.14 -19.63
N PHE A 597 18.31 9.40 -18.58
CA PHE A 597 17.15 8.56 -18.24
C PHE A 597 15.97 8.71 -19.21
N VAL A 598 15.75 9.88 -19.81
CA VAL A 598 14.72 10.08 -20.84
C VAL A 598 15.07 9.32 -22.13
N LEU A 599 16.36 9.31 -22.52
CA LEU A 599 16.84 8.58 -23.70
C LEU A 599 17.00 7.07 -23.44
N HIS A 600 17.28 6.69 -22.20
CA HIS A 600 17.43 5.30 -21.77
C HIS A 600 16.53 4.97 -20.56
N PRO A 601 15.19 4.91 -20.72
CA PRO A 601 14.28 4.70 -19.58
C PRO A 601 14.49 3.39 -18.82
N HIS A 602 14.95 2.36 -19.52
CA HIS A 602 15.34 1.06 -18.93
C HIS A 602 16.49 1.15 -17.93
N TRP A 603 17.30 2.23 -17.93
CA TRP A 603 18.31 2.46 -16.90
C TRP A 603 17.70 2.86 -15.56
N LEU A 604 16.44 3.32 -15.52
CA LEU A 604 15.81 3.75 -14.28
C LEU A 604 15.21 2.57 -13.51
N SER A 605 14.40 1.75 -14.18
CA SER A 605 13.68 0.62 -13.59
C SER A 605 13.48 -0.51 -14.61
N PRO A 606 13.46 -1.79 -14.18
CA PRO A 606 13.16 -2.92 -15.06
C PRO A 606 11.73 -2.88 -15.65
N ASP A 607 10.85 -2.03 -15.12
CA ASP A 607 9.49 -1.86 -15.65
C ASP A 607 9.48 -1.07 -16.98
N HIS A 608 10.62 -0.51 -17.40
CA HIS A 608 10.78 0.22 -18.65
C HIS A 608 11.62 -0.58 -19.67
N THR A 609 11.26 -0.47 -20.94
CA THR A 609 12.05 -1.01 -22.05
C THR A 609 12.85 0.09 -22.74
N ALA A 610 13.92 -0.26 -23.47
CA ALA A 610 14.68 0.69 -24.27
C ALA A 610 13.82 1.40 -25.36
N ALA A 611 12.69 0.80 -25.74
CA ALA A 611 11.74 1.36 -26.71
C ALA A 611 10.48 1.98 -26.06
N SER A 612 10.55 2.33 -24.78
CA SER A 612 9.47 3.03 -24.06
C SER A 612 9.81 4.50 -23.81
N LEU A 613 8.81 5.31 -23.44
CA LEU A 613 9.03 6.66 -22.91
C LEU A 613 9.09 6.60 -21.39
N LEU A 614 9.91 7.47 -20.80
CA LEU A 614 9.94 7.63 -19.36
C LEU A 614 8.69 8.40 -18.90
N LYS A 615 7.87 7.75 -18.07
CA LYS A 615 6.66 8.34 -17.52
C LYS A 615 6.93 9.10 -16.23
N LEU A 616 6.28 10.24 -16.04
CA LEU A 616 6.21 10.96 -14.77
C LEU A 616 5.29 10.20 -13.80
N THR A 617 5.89 9.47 -12.86
CA THR A 617 5.21 8.64 -11.86
C THR A 617 5.87 8.78 -10.49
N LEU A 618 5.19 8.30 -9.43
CA LEU A 618 5.78 8.25 -8.09
C LEU A 618 7.09 7.44 -8.08
N SER A 619 7.14 6.32 -8.79
CA SER A 619 8.36 5.51 -8.93
C SER A 619 9.49 6.28 -9.61
N THR A 620 9.18 7.04 -10.66
CA THR A 620 10.15 7.87 -11.37
C THR A 620 10.71 8.96 -10.45
N LEU A 621 9.85 9.71 -9.76
CA LEU A 621 10.29 10.76 -8.83
C LEU A 621 11.09 10.19 -7.67
N TYR A 622 10.66 9.05 -7.11
CA TYR A 622 11.41 8.32 -6.09
C TYR A 622 12.81 7.98 -6.59
N LEU A 623 12.93 7.31 -7.74
CA LEU A 623 14.22 6.87 -8.26
C LEU A 623 15.13 8.04 -8.63
N LEU A 624 14.61 9.11 -9.24
CA LEU A 624 15.39 10.33 -9.48
C LEU A 624 15.93 10.93 -8.18
N GLN A 625 15.14 10.92 -7.11
CA GLN A 625 15.64 11.34 -5.79
C GLN A 625 16.70 10.36 -5.27
N ARG A 626 16.50 9.04 -5.41
CA ARG A 626 17.49 8.04 -5.00
C ARG A 626 18.81 8.16 -5.75
N PHE A 627 18.78 8.62 -7.01
CA PHE A 627 19.98 9.00 -7.74
C PHE A 627 20.76 10.09 -6.99
N ALA A 628 20.13 11.23 -6.69
CA ALA A 628 20.80 12.30 -5.95
C ALA A 628 21.24 11.88 -4.55
N HIS A 629 20.44 11.06 -3.85
CA HIS A 629 20.82 10.50 -2.56
C HIS A 629 22.06 9.61 -2.67
N CYS A 630 22.15 8.79 -3.72
CA CYS A 630 23.33 7.98 -3.98
C CYS A 630 24.59 8.86 -4.15
N LEU A 631 24.50 9.92 -4.95
CA LEU A 631 25.62 10.84 -5.16
C LEU A 631 26.07 11.52 -3.85
N SER A 632 25.13 12.03 -3.05
CA SER A 632 25.45 12.77 -1.83
C SER A 632 25.90 11.87 -0.67
N THR A 633 25.20 10.75 -0.42
CA THR A 633 25.49 9.84 0.69
C THR A 633 26.76 9.03 0.48
N TYR A 634 27.02 8.60 -0.76
CA TYR A 634 28.19 7.79 -1.11
C TYR A 634 29.34 8.61 -1.72
N GLY A 635 29.14 9.92 -1.92
CA GLY A 635 30.16 10.81 -2.49
C GLY A 635 30.54 10.43 -3.93
N LEU A 636 29.60 9.87 -4.70
CA LEU A 636 29.84 9.44 -6.07
C LEU A 636 29.73 10.61 -7.05
N ALA A 637 30.56 10.60 -8.08
CA ALA A 637 30.41 11.52 -9.20
C ALA A 637 29.29 11.03 -10.14
N GLN A 638 28.47 11.96 -10.62
CA GLN A 638 27.37 11.69 -11.54
C GLN A 638 27.84 10.88 -12.76
N ASP A 639 28.91 11.32 -13.41
CA ASP A 639 29.44 10.71 -14.62
C ASP A 639 29.89 9.27 -14.39
N SER A 640 30.40 8.96 -13.18
CA SER A 640 30.79 7.59 -12.82
C SER A 640 29.59 6.65 -12.72
N VAL A 641 28.47 7.11 -12.17
CA VAL A 641 27.24 6.31 -12.06
C VAL A 641 26.60 6.13 -13.43
N LEU A 642 26.55 7.17 -14.26
CA LEU A 642 26.02 7.08 -15.63
C LEU A 642 26.90 6.18 -16.52
N ALA A 643 28.24 6.30 -16.41
CA ALA A 643 29.17 5.43 -17.13
C ALA A 643 29.02 3.95 -16.70
N TYR A 644 28.80 3.71 -15.41
CA TYR A 644 28.49 2.37 -14.91
C TYR A 644 27.20 1.81 -15.53
N LEU A 645 26.10 2.55 -15.49
CA LEU A 645 24.82 2.12 -16.08
C LEU A 645 24.94 1.89 -17.59
N GLN A 646 25.68 2.75 -18.29
CA GLN A 646 25.96 2.56 -19.71
C GLN A 646 26.71 1.25 -19.95
N CYS A 647 27.77 0.97 -19.18
CA CYS A 647 28.54 -0.26 -19.30
C CYS A 647 27.66 -1.50 -19.03
N ALA A 648 26.93 -1.50 -17.90
CA ALA A 648 26.07 -2.61 -17.49
C ALA A 648 24.96 -2.95 -18.50
N ASN A 649 24.49 -1.98 -19.28
CA ASN A 649 23.47 -2.17 -20.32
C ASN A 649 24.05 -2.39 -21.74
N SER A 650 25.35 -2.12 -21.95
CA SER A 650 26.03 -2.38 -23.23
C SER A 650 26.36 -3.86 -23.42
N SER A 651 26.53 -4.62 -22.34
CA SER A 651 26.86 -6.05 -22.33
C SER A 651 25.73 -6.99 -22.79
N SER A 652 24.55 -6.45 -23.11
CA SER A 652 23.33 -7.22 -23.42
C SER A 652 22.84 -7.13 -24.87
N VAL A 653 23.73 -6.91 -25.84
CA VAL A 653 23.38 -7.06 -27.27
C VAL A 653 23.15 -8.54 -27.57
N GLU A 654 21.96 -8.86 -28.06
CA GLU A 654 21.48 -10.23 -28.35
C GLU A 654 22.52 -11.04 -29.15
N GLY A 655 22.92 -12.19 -28.59
CA GLY A 655 23.74 -13.20 -29.27
C GLY A 655 25.16 -13.40 -28.72
N SER A 656 25.66 -12.56 -27.80
CA SER A 656 26.94 -12.84 -27.12
C SER A 656 26.70 -13.47 -25.75
N ALA A 657 27.08 -14.73 -25.58
CA ALA A 657 27.14 -15.44 -24.31
C ALA A 657 28.34 -14.96 -23.46
N ILE A 658 28.53 -13.65 -23.36
CA ILE A 658 29.52 -13.07 -22.44
C ILE A 658 28.75 -12.67 -21.20
N THR A 659 28.61 -13.63 -20.28
CA THR A 659 28.45 -13.30 -18.87
C THR A 659 29.58 -12.36 -18.50
N ASP A 660 29.24 -11.13 -18.15
CA ASP A 660 30.18 -10.17 -17.59
C ASP A 660 30.96 -10.89 -16.48
N ASN A 661 32.27 -11.11 -16.66
CA ASN A 661 33.14 -11.95 -15.80
C ASN A 661 33.38 -11.31 -14.42
N GLY A 662 32.33 -10.80 -13.76
CA GLY A 662 32.43 -10.04 -12.51
C GLY A 662 33.03 -8.65 -12.67
N ALA A 663 33.29 -8.16 -13.88
CA ALA A 663 33.92 -6.85 -14.10
C ALA A 663 33.01 -5.70 -13.67
N CYS A 664 31.72 -5.74 -14.04
CA CYS A 664 30.72 -4.78 -13.54
C CYS A 664 30.59 -4.80 -12.01
N THR A 665 30.57 -5.98 -11.37
CA THR A 665 30.50 -6.06 -9.91
C THR A 665 31.75 -5.49 -9.25
N SER A 666 32.93 -5.75 -9.82
CA SER A 666 34.20 -5.21 -9.34
C SER A 666 34.26 -3.69 -9.46
N GLN A 667 33.76 -3.13 -10.56
CA GLN A 667 33.62 -1.69 -10.74
C GLN A 667 32.66 -1.09 -9.69
N LEU A 668 31.53 -1.74 -9.45
CA LEU A 668 30.55 -1.28 -8.46
C LEU A 668 31.12 -1.34 -7.03
N ALA A 669 31.84 -2.41 -6.69
CA ALA A 669 32.52 -2.56 -5.41
C ALA A 669 33.55 -1.44 -5.17
N ALA A 670 34.33 -1.10 -6.20
CA ALA A 670 35.27 0.01 -6.14
C ALA A 670 34.56 1.37 -5.95
N LEU A 671 33.44 1.59 -6.65
CA LEU A 671 32.63 2.81 -6.51
C LEU A 671 32.05 2.94 -5.09
N LEU A 672 31.45 1.87 -4.56
CA LEU A 672 30.78 1.88 -3.26
C LEU A 672 31.72 1.68 -2.07
N LYS A 673 33.01 1.37 -2.33
CA LYS A 673 34.00 0.96 -1.32
C LYS A 673 33.45 -0.16 -0.43
N TRP A 674 32.84 -1.14 -1.08
CA TRP A 674 32.19 -2.28 -0.44
C TRP A 674 32.75 -3.58 -0.99
N ASP A 675 32.63 -4.66 -0.21
CA ASP A 675 33.21 -5.94 -0.52
C ASP A 675 32.55 -6.58 -1.75
N VAL A 676 33.38 -7.10 -2.67
CA VAL A 676 32.93 -7.65 -3.95
C VAL A 676 32.09 -8.92 -3.73
N ASP A 677 32.44 -9.75 -2.75
CA ASP A 677 31.75 -11.01 -2.49
C ASP A 677 30.37 -10.75 -1.85
N GLU A 678 30.26 -9.76 -0.97
CA GLU A 678 28.97 -9.31 -0.44
C GLU A 678 28.04 -8.77 -1.53
N ILE A 679 28.57 -7.96 -2.47
CA ILE A 679 27.79 -7.46 -3.60
C ILE A 679 27.36 -8.61 -4.51
N ASN A 680 28.26 -9.52 -4.89
CA ASN A 680 27.95 -10.66 -5.74
C ASN A 680 26.80 -11.51 -5.17
N LEU A 681 26.81 -11.75 -3.85
CA LEU A 681 25.76 -12.52 -3.17
C LEU A 681 24.39 -11.84 -3.29
N LEU A 682 24.33 -10.52 -3.16
CA LEU A 682 23.09 -9.77 -3.33
C LEU A 682 22.65 -9.72 -4.79
N VAL A 683 23.60 -9.54 -5.71
CA VAL A 683 23.33 -9.49 -7.16
C VAL A 683 22.71 -10.80 -7.67
N GLU A 684 23.09 -11.96 -7.12
CA GLU A 684 22.44 -13.25 -7.43
C GLU A 684 20.94 -13.29 -7.05
N SER A 685 20.47 -12.39 -6.18
CA SER A 685 19.05 -12.27 -5.83
C SER A 685 18.26 -11.39 -6.81
N LEU A 686 18.94 -10.67 -7.72
CA LEU A 686 18.29 -9.86 -8.74
C LEU A 686 17.84 -10.73 -9.93
N PRO A 687 16.70 -10.43 -10.58
CA PRO A 687 16.22 -11.21 -11.73
C PRO A 687 17.22 -11.28 -12.89
N ALA A 688 17.94 -10.19 -13.15
CA ALA A 688 18.95 -10.11 -14.21
C ALA A 688 20.33 -10.62 -13.78
N LYS A 689 20.50 -11.00 -12.50
CA LYS A 689 21.80 -11.32 -11.88
C LYS A 689 22.89 -10.27 -12.13
N GLN A 690 22.46 -9.02 -12.29
CA GLN A 690 23.30 -7.86 -12.56
C GLN A 690 22.53 -6.60 -12.15
N VAL A 691 23.25 -5.59 -11.66
CA VAL A 691 22.69 -4.26 -11.42
C VAL A 691 22.66 -3.50 -12.74
N ARG A 692 21.51 -3.48 -13.42
CA ARG A 692 21.35 -2.78 -14.71
C ARG A 692 20.60 -1.46 -14.59
N THR A 693 19.83 -1.32 -13.53
CA THR A 693 18.94 -0.19 -13.34
C THR A 693 19.24 0.56 -12.06
N LEU A 694 18.78 1.81 -11.97
CA LEU A 694 18.84 2.58 -10.75
C LEU A 694 17.99 1.96 -9.65
N ALA A 695 16.90 1.27 -9.98
CA ALA A 695 16.11 0.50 -9.01
C ALA A 695 16.92 -0.67 -8.41
N ASP A 696 17.72 -1.37 -9.22
CA ASP A 696 18.63 -2.41 -8.72
C ASP A 696 19.72 -1.82 -7.83
N LEU A 697 20.28 -0.67 -8.24
CA LEU A 697 21.29 0.03 -7.46
C LEU A 697 20.70 0.54 -6.13
N ASP A 698 19.52 1.17 -6.14
CA ASP A 698 18.82 1.59 -4.93
C ASP A 698 18.62 0.43 -3.96
N TRP A 699 18.14 -0.72 -4.45
CA TRP A 699 17.98 -1.90 -3.61
C TRP A 699 19.30 -2.34 -2.99
N LEU A 700 20.38 -2.39 -3.78
CA LEU A 700 21.71 -2.73 -3.28
C LEU A 700 22.18 -1.75 -2.19
N LEU A 701 21.94 -0.45 -2.37
CA LEU A 701 22.29 0.57 -1.37
C LEU A 701 21.45 0.45 -0.09
N ARG A 702 20.16 0.11 -0.20
CA ARG A 702 19.32 -0.19 0.98
C ARG A 702 19.80 -1.43 1.72
N CYS A 703 20.27 -2.45 1.00
CA CYS A 703 20.93 -3.61 1.62
C CYS A 703 22.22 -3.20 2.33
N HIS A 704 23.05 -2.37 1.70
CA HIS A 704 24.28 -1.86 2.31
C HIS A 704 24.00 -1.02 3.58
N GLU A 705 22.99 -0.16 3.56
CA GLU A 705 22.53 0.59 4.74
C GLU A 705 22.06 -0.37 5.85
N ALA A 706 21.31 -1.43 5.51
CA ALA A 706 20.87 -2.42 6.49
C ALA A 706 22.04 -3.22 7.09
N VAL A 707 23.04 -3.60 6.27
CA VAL A 707 24.31 -4.20 6.72
C VAL A 707 24.99 -3.27 7.72
N ARG A 708 25.15 -1.97 7.39
CA ARG A 708 25.78 -0.99 8.28
C ARG A 708 25.02 -0.76 9.58
N LEU A 709 23.69 -0.70 9.53
CA LEU A 709 22.84 -0.48 10.71
C LEU A 709 22.79 -1.68 11.65
N THR A 710 22.86 -2.90 11.11
CA THR A 710 22.77 -4.13 11.90
C THR A 710 24.14 -4.64 12.34
N GLY A 711 25.17 -4.38 11.54
CA GLY A 711 26.50 -5.00 11.60
C GLY A 711 26.55 -6.39 10.95
N LEU A 712 25.44 -6.88 10.38
CA LEU A 712 25.39 -8.20 9.74
C LEU A 712 26.03 -8.18 8.35
N SER A 713 26.64 -9.29 7.94
CA SER A 713 27.02 -9.48 6.55
C SER A 713 25.79 -9.60 5.64
N ALA A 714 25.97 -9.37 4.34
CA ALA A 714 24.90 -9.52 3.34
C ALA A 714 24.26 -10.92 3.38
N SER A 715 25.07 -11.98 3.57
CA SER A 715 24.57 -13.35 3.72
C SER A 715 23.68 -13.50 4.97
N ALA A 716 24.16 -13.00 6.12
CA ALA A 716 23.41 -13.08 7.37
C ALA A 716 22.12 -12.25 7.32
N LEU A 717 22.13 -11.12 6.61
CA LEU A 717 20.96 -10.29 6.36
C LEU A 717 19.89 -11.01 5.53
N LEU A 718 20.28 -11.68 4.44
CA LEU A 718 19.34 -12.47 3.64
C LEU A 718 18.79 -13.67 4.42
N LYS A 719 19.62 -14.35 5.23
CA LYS A 719 19.17 -15.42 6.13
C LYS A 719 18.19 -14.90 7.17
N ALA A 720 18.44 -13.72 7.74
CA ALA A 720 17.53 -13.09 8.69
C ALA A 720 16.16 -12.81 8.07
N ALA A 721 16.10 -12.35 6.82
CA ALA A 721 14.85 -12.14 6.09
C ALA A 721 14.14 -13.44 5.67
N ASP A 722 14.81 -14.59 5.77
CA ASP A 722 14.27 -15.92 5.49
C ASP A 722 13.67 -16.61 6.74
N LEU A 723 13.94 -16.08 7.94
CA LEU A 723 13.44 -16.65 9.19
C LEU A 723 11.92 -16.59 9.28
N HIS A 724 11.31 -17.68 9.74
CA HIS A 724 9.87 -17.78 10.01
C HIS A 724 9.61 -18.88 11.05
N ALA A 725 8.36 -18.98 11.53
CA ALA A 725 8.02 -19.79 12.70
C ALA A 725 8.18 -21.32 12.50
N THR A 726 8.21 -21.81 11.26
CA THR A 726 8.36 -23.24 10.93
C THR A 726 9.78 -23.68 10.62
N LEU A 727 10.76 -22.76 10.58
CA LEU A 727 12.17 -23.11 10.39
C LEU A 727 12.80 -23.74 11.63
N MET A 728 13.85 -24.52 11.39
CA MET A 728 14.61 -25.21 12.43
C MET A 728 15.35 -24.22 13.34
N ASN A 729 15.61 -24.63 14.58
CA ASN A 729 16.31 -23.81 15.57
C ASN A 729 17.73 -23.41 15.14
N GLU A 730 18.38 -24.16 14.24
CA GLU A 730 19.76 -23.91 13.79
C GLU A 730 19.90 -22.60 13.02
N ASP A 731 18.97 -22.27 12.11
CA ASP A 731 19.00 -21.01 11.35
C ASP A 731 18.82 -19.80 12.28
N TRP A 732 17.92 -19.92 13.24
CA TRP A 732 17.70 -18.92 14.30
C TRP A 732 18.95 -18.73 15.15
N GLN A 733 19.64 -19.80 15.53
CA GLN A 733 20.91 -19.75 16.27
C GLN A 733 22.02 -19.10 15.45
N HIS A 734 22.10 -19.41 14.15
CA HIS A 734 23.10 -18.85 13.26
C HIS A 734 22.96 -17.33 13.12
N VAL A 735 21.76 -16.85 12.81
CA VAL A 735 21.46 -15.41 12.73
C VAL A 735 21.65 -14.73 14.09
N GLY A 736 21.22 -15.37 15.18
CA GLY A 736 21.40 -14.87 16.54
C GLY A 736 22.88 -14.72 16.92
N SER A 737 23.70 -15.71 16.60
CA SER A 737 25.14 -15.69 16.86
C SER A 737 25.86 -14.63 16.04
N ALA A 738 25.48 -14.48 14.76
CA ALA A 738 26.00 -13.42 13.90
C ALA A 738 25.70 -12.03 14.49
N LEU A 739 24.48 -11.81 14.98
CA LEU A 739 24.09 -10.55 15.63
C LEU A 739 24.88 -10.26 16.92
N ILE A 740 25.14 -11.28 17.75
CA ILE A 740 25.93 -11.12 18.97
C ILE A 740 27.39 -10.81 18.66
N ALA A 741 27.93 -11.37 17.58
CA ALA A 741 29.29 -11.12 17.12
C ALA A 741 29.49 -9.69 16.55
N THR A 742 28.41 -8.99 16.20
CA THR A 742 28.49 -7.58 15.78
C THR A 742 28.84 -6.71 16.99
N THR A 743 30.00 -6.04 16.96
CA THR A 743 30.33 -5.03 17.97
C THR A 743 29.32 -3.87 17.92
N PRO A 744 28.98 -3.26 19.07
CA PRO A 744 28.12 -2.09 19.12
C PRO A 744 28.72 -0.88 18.39
#